data_AF-A0AAV6VLI1-F1
#
_entry.id   AF-A0AAV6VLI1-F1
#
_cell.length_a   1.000
_cell.length_b   1.000
_cell.length_c   1.000
_cell.angle_alpha   90.00
_cell.angle_beta   90.00
_cell.angle_gamma   90.00
#
_symmetry.space_group_name_H-M   'P 1'
#
loop_
_entity.id
_entity.type
_entity.pdbx_description
1 polymer ?
#
loop_
_entity_poly.entity_id
_entity_poly.type
_entity_poly.pdbx_seq_one_letter_code
_entity_poly.pdbx_strand_id
1 'polypeptide(L)'
;MTNDVILYWLLLVLIKVTKAEATIEVSGAEANTNCSLRGSSREADHKITLTLDNPRAHLSSPGFPHENYPPNTEIIYDIEIKLDDEVMQLSTRILLTFEMFEIEPGEFCTNDFVEVEDSENQVIVYCGSQVGRTILAEGSKIRVRFVSNSIIESRGYSILVGMYSTQCSQHFTGVNSGTFSSPNHPGRYYAEDICVWKIDAPEGKRVKVKFSDTFDIRAYEPLCVQDYLSVSLTGDFSTHVKRYCHGSKPGTLLSTSNSMLFKFRTDCCFEGKGFSASFAIVDSDDITPTEPPEPKPQTCKCGTENLSEDERIMGGKVVNPPNRYPWMVALVKKTKGEDEYFCGAALISRQYVLTAAHCIQRETVSGVRVALGAHNSDASPDPVPVSEFILHPQYHNRTQTNDIALVKLEYSVNLEATVNLVCLPTTQEFSKPEDLALVAGWGWQRFHQGKYSKELQELEISIGTNAYCQSKYGGVILDTNICAGGEKGKDACSGDSGGPLVSKYDGKWYSVGVVSWGMGCGVEGYPGVYTRVSEYLEWIADNIKDSPPCKDDVPPPIKPNLDDCGEPNQKEESRIAGGVETEPFEFPWMAMIVYNRTVVGAGALISPFYVLTVASIFDNWMEWYPEVLDVFLGKHVVAAREATAQKFDVQAVYHHSGYGVPSPYNNDLALIRLEKAAGAQYRPICLPRHDAWYPEDLDLTTAGWGRVSDAGLGSEVLLKADMSVWPDESCNNRYPGWFTDKMICAYKDGIDTCEGDNGAPLMRLYYGRYYLAGLSSWASKDGCAVYGAPRVFSAVHANLKWITEKTGLETD
;
A
#
# COMPACT_ATOMS: atom_id res chain seq x y z
N MET A 1 16.81 -57.42 -20.18
CA MET A 1 17.50 -58.58 -19.57
C MET A 1 18.99 -58.33 -19.70
N THR A 2 19.73 -58.49 -18.61
CA THR A 2 21.17 -58.87 -18.52
C THR A 2 22.23 -58.13 -19.36
N ASN A 3 23.38 -57.70 -18.84
CA ASN A 3 23.94 -57.79 -17.48
C ASN A 3 25.09 -56.75 -17.28
N ASP A 4 25.29 -56.36 -16.03
CA ASP A 4 26.57 -56.05 -15.35
C ASP A 4 27.59 -55.07 -15.96
N VAL A 5 27.56 -53.80 -15.51
CA VAL A 5 28.75 -53.07 -15.02
C VAL A 5 28.39 -52.17 -13.82
N ILE A 6 28.76 -52.63 -12.62
CA ILE A 6 29.19 -51.85 -11.41
C ILE A 6 28.29 -50.70 -10.89
N LEU A 7 27.55 -50.98 -9.79
CA LEU A 7 27.13 -50.04 -8.72
C LEU A 7 27.39 -50.73 -7.35
N TYR A 8 28.02 -50.10 -6.35
CA TYR A 8 27.47 -49.15 -5.34
C TYR A 8 26.62 -49.81 -4.21
N TRP A 9 27.01 -49.51 -2.94
CA TRP A 9 26.25 -49.49 -1.66
C TRP A 9 26.66 -50.41 -0.48
N LEU A 10 26.84 -49.75 0.70
CA LEU A 10 26.63 -50.21 2.11
C LEU A 10 27.61 -51.28 2.67
N LEU A 11 27.97 -51.32 3.98
CA LEU A 11 27.63 -50.53 5.18
C LEU A 11 28.72 -50.78 6.26
N LEU A 12 29.07 -49.79 7.11
CA LEU A 12 29.03 -49.92 8.59
C LEU A 12 29.58 -48.69 9.35
N VAL A 13 28.91 -48.41 10.47
CA VAL A 13 29.08 -47.26 11.38
C VAL A 13 30.10 -47.56 12.47
N LEU A 14 30.87 -46.55 12.91
CA LEU A 14 31.21 -46.38 14.33
C LEU A 14 31.62 -44.94 14.66
N ILE A 15 31.01 -44.40 15.73
CA ILE A 15 31.14 -43.02 16.20
C ILE A 15 32.38 -42.85 17.08
N LYS A 16 33.06 -41.71 16.98
CA LYS A 16 33.77 -41.11 18.12
C LYS A 16 33.71 -39.57 18.08
N VAL A 17 33.22 -39.00 19.17
CA VAL A 17 33.18 -37.55 19.44
C VAL A 17 34.40 -37.17 20.28
N THR A 18 35.00 -36.01 20.00
CA THR A 18 35.90 -35.33 20.94
C THR A 18 35.55 -33.85 21.00
N LYS A 19 35.02 -33.41 22.15
CA LYS A 19 34.98 -31.99 22.54
C LYS A 19 36.41 -31.46 22.68
N ALA A 20 36.58 -30.16 22.43
CA ALA A 20 37.65 -29.36 23.04
C ALA A 20 36.99 -28.14 23.70
N GLU A 21 37.07 -28.08 25.03
CA GLU A 21 36.75 -26.89 25.82
C GLU A 21 38.07 -26.17 26.13
N ALA A 22 38.07 -24.84 26.10
CA ALA A 22 39.21 -24.02 26.48
C ALA A 22 38.77 -22.98 27.52
N THR A 23 39.16 -23.21 28.77
CA THR A 23 39.04 -22.25 29.88
C THR A 23 40.15 -21.20 29.82
N ILE A 24 39.83 -19.95 30.12
CA ILE A 24 40.81 -18.91 30.50
C ILE A 24 40.38 -18.31 31.84
N GLU A 25 41.35 -18.14 32.73
CA GLU A 25 41.17 -17.68 34.11
C GLU A 25 40.98 -16.17 34.22
N VAL A 26 40.25 -15.73 35.25
CA VAL A 26 40.16 -14.31 35.65
C VAL A 26 41.00 -14.08 36.90
N SER A 27 41.92 -13.12 36.83
CA SER A 27 42.53 -12.47 38.00
C SER A 27 42.52 -10.96 37.74
N GLY A 28 42.24 -10.15 38.76
CA GLY A 28 41.82 -8.76 38.54
C GLY A 28 42.52 -7.70 39.37
N ALA A 29 41.95 -6.50 39.23
CA ALA A 29 42.04 -5.30 40.07
C ALA A 29 43.19 -4.28 39.84
N GLU A 30 42.76 -3.02 39.95
CA GLU A 30 43.47 -1.76 40.21
C GLU A 30 44.16 -0.95 39.08
N ALA A 31 43.46 0.15 38.74
CA ALA A 31 43.95 1.54 38.74
C ALA A 31 44.97 2.04 37.68
N ASN A 32 44.40 2.72 36.66
CA ASN A 32 44.65 4.14 36.35
C ASN A 32 46.11 4.64 36.14
N THR A 33 46.52 4.84 34.89
CA THR A 33 46.77 6.18 34.26
C THR A 33 47.71 6.13 33.03
N ASN A 34 47.37 6.94 32.02
CA ASN A 34 48.21 7.44 30.91
C ASN A 34 49.11 6.45 30.15
N CYS A 35 48.74 6.17 28.89
CA CYS A 35 49.74 5.98 27.84
C CYS A 35 49.41 6.78 26.57
N SER A 36 50.41 7.55 26.18
CA SER A 36 50.51 8.42 25.02
C SER A 36 50.29 7.73 23.67
N LEU A 37 49.82 8.54 22.71
CA LEU A 37 49.83 8.23 21.28
C LEU A 37 51.19 7.69 20.80
N ARG A 38 51.21 6.44 20.35
CA ARG A 38 52.14 5.92 19.36
C ARG A 38 51.38 5.02 18.39
N GLY A 39 51.68 5.17 17.11
CA GLY A 39 50.90 4.53 16.04
C GLY A 39 50.88 3.01 16.15
N SER A 40 49.66 2.47 16.11
CA SER A 40 49.39 1.07 15.79
C SER A 40 48.86 1.03 14.37
N SER A 41 49.48 0.24 13.49
CA SER A 41 48.78 -0.25 12.30
C SER A 41 47.72 -1.22 12.80
N ARG A 42 46.48 -0.76 12.90
CA ARG A 42 45.37 -1.58 13.40
C ARG A 42 45.12 -2.71 12.39
N GLU A 43 45.44 -3.94 12.79
CA GLU A 43 45.08 -5.14 12.03
C GLU A 43 43.57 -5.36 12.12
N ALA A 44 42.96 -5.94 11.09
CA ALA A 44 41.53 -6.23 11.10
C ALA A 44 41.18 -7.38 12.06
N ASP A 45 40.22 -7.14 12.95
CA ASP A 45 39.66 -8.14 13.88
C ASP A 45 38.97 -9.28 13.12
N HIS A 46 38.36 -8.94 11.97
CA HIS A 46 37.67 -9.88 11.10
C HIS A 46 38.16 -9.78 9.65
N LYS A 47 38.46 -10.94 9.04
CA LYS A 47 38.82 -11.04 7.63
C LYS A 47 37.77 -11.86 6.90
N ILE A 48 37.05 -11.23 5.99
CA ILE A 48 35.96 -11.83 5.22
C ILE A 48 36.44 -12.04 3.79
N THR A 49 36.39 -13.29 3.32
CA THR A 49 36.66 -13.62 1.92
C THR A 49 35.36 -14.08 1.27
N LEU A 50 34.93 -13.37 0.22
CA LEU A 50 33.80 -13.76 -0.63
C LEU A 50 34.31 -14.68 -1.75
N THR A 51 33.62 -15.80 -1.97
CA THR A 51 33.91 -16.81 -3.00
C THR A 51 32.64 -17.20 -3.74
N LEU A 52 32.71 -18.11 -4.72
CA LEU A 52 31.51 -18.67 -5.37
C LEU A 52 30.64 -19.44 -4.36
N ASP A 53 31.23 -20.27 -3.50
CA ASP A 53 30.51 -21.05 -2.48
C ASP A 53 29.98 -20.17 -1.33
N ASN A 54 30.60 -19.01 -1.08
CA ASN A 54 30.18 -18.05 -0.06
C ASN A 54 30.17 -16.61 -0.63
N PRO A 55 29.16 -16.26 -1.45
CA PRO A 55 29.14 -14.99 -2.19
C PRO A 55 28.63 -13.80 -1.37
N ARG A 56 28.34 -14.00 -0.07
CA ARG A 56 27.76 -13.01 0.84
C ARG A 56 28.26 -13.17 2.28
N ALA A 57 28.15 -12.11 3.06
CA ALA A 57 28.38 -12.11 4.50
C ALA A 57 27.50 -11.05 5.17
N HIS A 58 27.26 -11.16 6.48
CA HIS A 58 26.66 -10.06 7.26
C HIS A 58 27.71 -9.50 8.23
N LEU A 59 27.77 -8.19 8.34
CA LEU A 59 28.47 -7.48 9.41
C LEU A 59 27.42 -7.02 10.41
N SER A 60 27.65 -7.24 11.70
CA SER A 60 26.77 -6.72 12.74
C SER A 60 27.59 -6.13 13.87
N SER A 61 27.10 -5.07 14.51
CA SER A 61 27.66 -4.59 15.77
C SER A 61 27.51 -5.66 16.87
N PRO A 62 28.35 -5.66 17.92
CA PRO A 62 28.15 -6.55 19.06
C PRO A 62 26.79 -6.30 19.71
N GLY A 63 26.20 -7.32 20.31
CA GLY A 63 24.85 -7.27 20.90
C GLY A 63 23.72 -7.41 19.87
N PHE A 64 23.87 -6.87 18.65
CA PHE A 64 22.80 -6.86 17.65
C PHE A 64 22.32 -8.28 17.27
N PRO A 65 21.00 -8.54 17.19
CA PRO A 65 19.88 -7.61 17.34
C PRO A 65 19.30 -7.51 18.76
N HIS A 66 19.91 -8.16 19.76
CA HIS A 66 19.31 -8.40 21.07
C HIS A 66 19.70 -7.38 22.14
N GLU A 67 20.86 -6.74 21.99
CA GLU A 67 21.41 -5.74 22.91
C GLU A 67 21.99 -4.57 22.09
N ASN A 68 22.04 -3.38 22.69
CA ASN A 68 22.76 -2.24 22.12
C ASN A 68 24.26 -2.54 22.03
N TYR A 69 24.97 -1.84 21.14
CA TYR A 69 26.42 -2.03 21.06
C TYR A 69 27.15 -1.49 22.30
N PRO A 70 28.23 -2.15 22.76
CA PRO A 70 28.97 -1.68 23.91
C PRO A 70 29.76 -0.39 23.64
N PRO A 71 30.03 0.41 24.68
CA PRO A 71 30.73 1.69 24.56
C PRO A 71 32.25 1.48 24.52
N ASN A 72 32.98 2.41 23.91
CA ASN A 72 34.43 2.34 23.66
C ASN A 72 34.84 1.13 22.79
N THR A 73 33.95 0.69 21.91
CA THR A 73 34.17 -0.45 21.01
C THR A 73 34.87 0.01 19.75
N GLU A 74 35.80 -0.78 19.25
CA GLU A 74 36.33 -0.65 17.89
C GLU A 74 36.35 -2.03 17.23
N ILE A 75 35.90 -2.12 15.98
CA ILE A 75 35.94 -3.35 15.18
C ILE A 75 36.29 -3.01 13.75
N ILE A 76 37.23 -3.75 13.18
CA ILE A 76 37.70 -3.60 11.80
C ILE A 76 37.45 -4.89 11.00
N TYR A 77 36.74 -4.75 9.89
CA TYR A 77 36.48 -5.79 8.90
C TYR A 77 37.29 -5.51 7.63
N ASP A 78 38.25 -6.37 7.30
CA ASP A 78 38.87 -6.42 5.98
C ASP A 78 38.06 -7.39 5.09
N ILE A 79 37.48 -6.90 3.99
CA ILE A 79 36.64 -7.69 3.09
C ILE A 79 37.29 -7.77 1.71
N GLU A 80 37.46 -8.97 1.17
CA GLU A 80 38.01 -9.19 -0.18
C GLU A 80 37.29 -10.29 -0.97
N ILE A 81 37.21 -10.13 -2.29
CA ILE A 81 36.73 -11.15 -3.23
C ILE A 81 37.90 -12.03 -3.68
N LYS A 82 37.76 -13.35 -3.54
CA LYS A 82 38.67 -14.35 -4.13
C LYS A 82 37.88 -15.34 -4.99
N LEU A 83 38.12 -15.28 -6.30
CA LEU A 83 37.57 -16.20 -7.30
C LEU A 83 38.75 -16.82 -8.06
N ASP A 84 38.65 -18.09 -8.40
CA ASP A 84 39.77 -18.83 -9.05
C ASP A 84 39.99 -18.43 -10.52
N ASP A 85 38.98 -17.80 -11.14
CA ASP A 85 39.05 -17.26 -12.50
C ASP A 85 39.41 -15.77 -12.44
N GLU A 86 40.56 -15.41 -13.01
CA GLU A 86 41.06 -14.02 -13.03
C GLU A 86 40.09 -13.05 -13.73
N VAL A 87 39.36 -13.50 -14.75
CA VAL A 87 38.39 -12.66 -15.48
C VAL A 87 37.17 -12.41 -14.61
N MET A 88 36.64 -13.43 -13.94
CA MET A 88 35.56 -13.26 -12.97
C MET A 88 35.99 -12.38 -11.80
N GLN A 89 37.21 -12.55 -11.26
CA GLN A 89 37.71 -11.72 -10.17
C GLN A 89 37.87 -10.25 -10.58
N LEU A 90 38.32 -9.99 -11.82
CA LEU A 90 38.41 -8.64 -12.38
C LEU A 90 37.05 -8.03 -12.75
N SER A 91 36.01 -8.84 -13.00
CA SER A 91 34.66 -8.39 -13.35
C SER A 91 33.62 -8.53 -12.22
N THR A 92 34.05 -8.71 -10.97
CA THR A 92 33.16 -8.79 -9.79
C THR A 92 33.53 -7.71 -8.78
N ARG A 93 32.53 -7.14 -8.10
CA ARG A 93 32.69 -6.02 -7.15
C ARG A 93 31.82 -6.22 -5.90
N ILE A 94 32.13 -5.47 -4.84
CA ILE A 94 31.45 -5.58 -3.54
C ILE A 94 30.25 -4.62 -3.49
N LEU A 95 29.11 -5.13 -3.04
CA LEU A 95 27.90 -4.39 -2.72
C LEU A 95 27.68 -4.45 -1.21
N LEU A 96 27.60 -3.30 -0.54
CA LEU A 96 27.16 -3.20 0.85
C LEU A 96 25.70 -2.69 0.88
N THR A 97 24.83 -3.36 1.63
CA THR A 97 23.43 -2.95 1.86
C THR A 97 23.23 -2.82 3.37
N PHE A 98 22.84 -1.63 3.84
CA PHE A 98 22.70 -1.30 5.26
C PHE A 98 21.29 -1.72 5.69
N GLU A 99 21.10 -2.99 6.05
CA GLU A 99 19.76 -3.57 6.27
C GLU A 99 19.13 -3.06 7.58
N MET A 100 19.95 -2.84 8.60
CA MET A 100 19.65 -1.96 9.74
C MET A 100 20.88 -1.13 10.06
N PHE A 101 20.69 0.12 10.46
CA PHE A 101 21.78 1.01 10.86
C PHE A 101 21.25 2.14 11.72
N GLU A 102 21.56 2.10 13.02
CA GLU A 102 21.19 3.10 14.00
C GLU A 102 22.35 3.26 15.00
N ILE A 103 23.16 4.29 14.76
CA ILE A 103 24.37 4.65 15.50
C ILE A 103 24.17 6.02 16.13
N GLU A 104 24.84 6.34 17.25
CA GLU A 104 24.70 7.65 17.90
C GLU A 104 24.84 8.80 16.87
N PRO A 105 23.83 9.67 16.70
CA PRO A 105 23.92 10.79 15.78
C PRO A 105 24.84 11.87 16.35
N GLY A 106 25.83 12.29 15.56
CA GLY A 106 26.75 13.38 15.92
C GLY A 106 26.94 14.36 14.77
N GLU A 107 27.25 15.61 15.07
CA GLU A 107 27.66 16.59 14.06
C GLU A 107 28.93 16.06 13.36
N PHE A 108 28.89 15.91 12.04
CA PHE A 108 29.95 15.26 11.25
C PHE A 108 30.33 13.83 11.67
N CYS A 109 29.46 13.11 12.40
CA CYS A 109 29.69 11.73 12.85
C CYS A 109 30.96 11.55 13.71
N THR A 110 31.27 12.52 14.58
CA THR A 110 32.45 12.49 15.45
C THR A 110 32.29 11.65 16.73
N ASN A 111 31.07 11.22 17.04
CA ASN A 111 30.74 10.50 18.27
C ASN A 111 30.92 9.00 18.04
N ASP A 112 29.88 8.32 17.57
CA ASP A 112 29.94 6.95 17.09
C ASP A 112 29.78 6.92 15.58
N PHE A 113 30.48 6.00 14.92
CA PHE A 113 30.44 5.91 13.47
C PHE A 113 30.83 4.55 12.91
N VAL A 114 30.36 4.30 11.69
CA VAL A 114 30.92 3.29 10.78
C VAL A 114 31.62 4.01 9.63
N GLU A 115 32.92 3.80 9.54
CA GLU A 115 33.82 4.23 8.48
C GLU A 115 33.89 3.13 7.40
N VAL A 116 33.78 3.52 6.13
CA VAL A 116 33.93 2.64 4.98
C VAL A 116 35.04 3.18 4.09
N GLU A 117 36.11 2.41 3.95
CA GLU A 117 37.32 2.72 3.17
C GLU A 117 37.39 1.76 1.97
N ASP A 118 37.38 2.30 0.74
CA ASP A 118 37.46 1.48 -0.48
C ASP A 118 38.91 1.18 -0.93
N SER A 119 39.05 0.45 -2.03
CA SER A 119 40.35 0.08 -2.59
C SER A 119 41.17 1.26 -3.15
N GLU A 120 40.58 2.45 -3.30
CA GLU A 120 41.28 3.68 -3.70
C GLU A 120 41.67 4.54 -2.49
N ASN A 121 41.35 4.09 -1.27
CA ASN A 121 41.41 4.84 -0.01
C ASN A 121 40.44 6.03 0.04
N GLN A 122 39.30 5.96 -0.69
CA GLN A 122 38.19 6.87 -0.43
C GLN A 122 37.50 6.44 0.87
N VAL A 123 37.35 7.39 1.81
CA VAL A 123 36.78 7.14 3.14
C VAL A 123 35.48 7.90 3.29
N ILE A 124 34.41 7.19 3.64
CA ILE A 124 33.09 7.78 3.95
C ILE A 124 32.66 7.31 5.34
N VAL A 125 32.20 8.25 6.17
CA VAL A 125 31.84 8.02 7.58
C VAL A 125 30.32 8.17 7.75
N TYR A 126 29.71 7.25 8.50
CA TYR A 126 28.27 7.12 8.68
C TYR A 126 27.87 7.04 10.16
N CYS A 127 26.83 7.77 10.55
CA CYS A 127 26.23 7.77 11.89
C CYS A 127 24.72 8.08 11.79
N GLY A 128 24.01 8.09 12.92
CA GLY A 128 22.55 8.23 12.94
C GLY A 128 21.85 7.03 12.29
N SER A 129 20.68 7.27 11.69
CA SER A 129 19.98 6.27 10.88
C SER A 129 20.46 6.29 9.42
N GLN A 130 20.82 5.12 8.88
CA GLN A 130 21.23 4.94 7.47
C GLN A 130 20.58 3.70 6.82
N VAL A 131 19.42 3.29 7.33
CA VAL A 131 18.72 2.07 6.87
C VAL A 131 18.46 2.14 5.35
N GLY A 132 18.70 1.03 4.67
CA GLY A 132 18.59 0.87 3.22
C GLY A 132 19.69 1.55 2.38
N ARG A 133 20.62 2.30 2.98
CA ARG A 133 21.78 2.83 2.26
C ARG A 133 22.54 1.71 1.55
N THR A 134 22.98 1.97 0.32
CA THR A 134 23.68 0.98 -0.51
C THR A 134 24.97 1.57 -1.08
N ILE A 135 26.08 0.86 -0.94
CA ILE A 135 27.40 1.26 -1.45
C ILE A 135 27.84 0.28 -2.53
N LEU A 136 28.21 0.80 -3.68
CA LEU A 136 28.82 0.09 -4.80
C LEU A 136 30.33 0.32 -4.73
N ALA A 137 31.11 -0.69 -4.34
CA ALA A 137 32.56 -0.59 -4.32
C ALA A 137 33.12 -0.60 -5.75
N GLU A 138 34.11 0.26 -6.02
CA GLU A 138 34.80 0.30 -7.32
C GLU A 138 35.87 -0.80 -7.47
N GLY A 139 36.26 -1.45 -6.37
CA GLY A 139 37.23 -2.55 -6.35
C GLY A 139 36.73 -3.87 -5.76
N SER A 140 37.62 -4.84 -5.72
CA SER A 140 37.41 -6.18 -5.15
C SER A 140 37.77 -6.29 -3.66
N LYS A 141 38.09 -5.17 -3.02
CA LYS A 141 38.39 -5.04 -1.58
C LYS A 141 37.75 -3.80 -0.99
N ILE A 142 37.33 -3.89 0.26
CA ILE A 142 36.78 -2.77 1.04
C ILE A 142 37.06 -3.04 2.53
N ARG A 143 37.33 -1.99 3.31
CA ARG A 143 37.43 -2.05 4.76
C ARG A 143 36.23 -1.35 5.38
N VAL A 144 35.66 -1.95 6.41
CA VAL A 144 34.58 -1.36 7.21
C VAL A 144 35.05 -1.32 8.65
N ARG A 145 34.90 -0.18 9.32
CA ARG A 145 35.44 0.06 10.66
C ARG A 145 34.41 0.77 11.53
N PHE A 146 33.98 0.12 12.60
CA PHE A 146 33.07 0.67 13.59
C PHE A 146 33.84 1.22 14.78
N VAL A 147 33.42 2.37 15.30
CA VAL A 147 33.93 2.97 16.53
C VAL A 147 32.76 3.52 17.36
N SER A 148 32.74 3.21 18.66
CA SER A 148 31.86 3.85 19.64
C SER A 148 32.63 4.54 20.76
N ASN A 149 32.01 5.56 21.37
CA ASN A 149 32.53 6.36 22.47
C ASN A 149 31.99 5.87 23.83
N SER A 150 32.20 6.65 24.91
CA SER A 150 31.87 6.24 26.29
C SER A 150 30.51 6.72 26.82
N ILE A 151 29.64 7.30 25.98
CA ILE A 151 28.53 8.17 26.44
C ILE A 151 27.15 7.61 26.09
N ILE A 152 26.89 7.26 24.82
CA ILE A 152 25.57 6.80 24.36
C ILE A 152 25.73 5.50 23.56
N GLU A 153 24.88 4.52 23.87
CA GLU A 153 24.78 3.25 23.16
C GLU A 153 23.47 3.23 22.37
N SER A 154 23.49 2.69 21.15
CA SER A 154 22.29 2.54 20.30
C SER A 154 22.16 1.10 19.77
N ARG A 155 21.09 0.81 19.03
CA ARG A 155 20.80 -0.54 18.49
C ARG A 155 21.95 -1.10 17.64
N GLY A 156 22.65 -0.25 16.91
CA GLY A 156 23.77 -0.65 16.07
C GLY A 156 23.39 -0.96 14.63
N TYR A 157 24.06 -1.92 14.01
CA TYR A 157 23.90 -2.17 12.57
C TYR A 157 23.84 -3.65 12.20
N SER A 158 23.22 -3.91 11.05
CA SER A 158 23.43 -5.10 10.24
C SER A 158 23.61 -4.69 8.77
N ILE A 159 24.75 -5.06 8.20
CA ILE A 159 25.15 -4.72 6.82
C ILE A 159 25.33 -6.02 6.05
N LEU A 160 24.48 -6.25 5.04
CA LEU A 160 24.66 -7.32 4.07
C LEU A 160 25.75 -6.94 3.07
N VAL A 161 26.79 -7.76 3.04
CA VAL A 161 27.86 -7.76 2.05
C VAL A 161 27.50 -8.78 0.97
N GLY A 162 27.63 -8.41 -0.31
CA GLY A 162 27.48 -9.34 -1.41
C GLY A 162 28.35 -8.98 -2.61
N MET A 163 28.39 -9.88 -3.59
CA MET A 163 29.04 -9.65 -4.88
C MET A 163 28.05 -9.15 -5.95
N TYR A 164 28.52 -8.35 -6.91
CA TYR A 164 27.78 -8.00 -8.13
C TYR A 164 28.69 -8.04 -9.36
N SER A 165 28.10 -8.34 -10.53
CA SER A 165 28.81 -8.56 -11.79
C SER A 165 28.94 -7.26 -12.61
N THR A 166 30.15 -6.78 -12.87
CA THR A 166 30.37 -5.60 -13.72
C THR A 166 30.19 -5.87 -15.22
N GLN A 167 30.00 -7.14 -15.62
CA GLN A 167 29.71 -7.48 -17.02
C GLN A 167 28.30 -7.04 -17.43
N CYS A 168 27.38 -6.96 -16.48
CA CYS A 168 26.01 -6.50 -16.70
C CYS A 168 25.65 -5.24 -15.91
N SER A 169 26.49 -4.80 -14.96
CA SER A 169 26.25 -3.62 -14.13
C SER A 169 26.88 -2.36 -14.72
N GLN A 170 26.27 -1.19 -14.49
CA GLN A 170 26.83 0.08 -14.95
C GLN A 170 26.44 1.24 -14.04
N HIS A 171 27.43 2.05 -13.67
CA HIS A 171 27.22 3.34 -13.03
C HIS A 171 27.25 4.43 -14.11
N PHE A 172 26.13 5.11 -14.31
CA PHE A 172 25.99 6.20 -15.27
C PHE A 172 26.14 7.53 -14.53
N THR A 173 27.29 8.18 -14.74
CA THR A 173 27.60 9.53 -14.25
C THR A 173 27.95 10.43 -15.44
N GLY A 174 27.59 11.71 -15.38
CA GLY A 174 27.96 12.70 -16.41
C GLY A 174 27.38 12.48 -17.82
N VAL A 175 26.39 11.59 -17.98
CA VAL A 175 25.74 11.29 -19.27
C VAL A 175 24.27 11.74 -19.28
N ASN A 176 23.81 12.31 -20.40
CA ASN A 176 22.45 12.85 -20.51
C ASN A 176 21.38 11.81 -20.89
N SER A 177 21.78 10.62 -21.38
CA SER A 177 20.87 9.52 -21.71
C SER A 177 21.63 8.22 -21.90
N GLY A 178 20.94 7.10 -21.85
CA GLY A 178 21.54 5.79 -22.11
C GLY A 178 20.50 4.66 -22.09
N THR A 179 21.00 3.43 -22.15
CA THR A 179 20.18 2.22 -22.13
C THR A 179 20.84 1.15 -21.28
N PHE A 180 20.04 0.35 -20.60
CA PHE A 180 20.50 -0.84 -19.88
C PHE A 180 19.52 -2.00 -20.09
N SER A 181 19.98 -3.22 -19.88
CA SER A 181 19.17 -4.43 -20.07
C SER A 181 19.71 -5.57 -19.21
N SER A 182 18.84 -6.52 -18.87
CA SER A 182 19.29 -7.82 -18.36
C SER A 182 20.30 -8.48 -19.33
N PRO A 183 21.20 -9.35 -18.83
CA PRO A 183 22.14 -10.08 -19.69
C PRO A 183 21.45 -10.78 -20.86
N ASN A 184 22.12 -10.84 -22.02
CA ASN A 184 21.70 -11.58 -23.22
C ASN A 184 20.30 -11.21 -23.80
N HIS A 185 19.66 -10.13 -23.34
CA HIS A 185 18.39 -9.64 -23.89
C HIS A 185 18.51 -9.32 -25.41
N PRO A 186 17.53 -9.68 -26.27
CA PRO A 186 16.20 -10.24 -25.99
C PRO A 186 16.15 -11.78 -25.86
N GLY A 187 17.31 -12.43 -25.80
CA GLY A 187 17.45 -13.82 -25.33
C GLY A 187 17.22 -13.94 -23.83
N ARG A 188 17.49 -15.12 -23.28
CA ARG A 188 17.32 -15.39 -21.85
C ARG A 188 18.50 -14.86 -21.03
N TYR A 189 18.23 -14.27 -19.87
CA TYR A 189 19.27 -13.85 -18.93
C TYR A 189 19.98 -15.06 -18.28
N TYR A 190 21.01 -14.79 -17.48
CA TYR A 190 21.79 -15.81 -16.78
C TYR A 190 21.28 -16.05 -15.36
N ALA A 191 21.41 -17.29 -14.90
CA ALA A 191 21.14 -17.71 -13.52
C ALA A 191 22.23 -17.20 -12.55
N GLU A 192 21.87 -17.11 -11.27
CA GLU A 192 22.73 -16.77 -10.11
C GLU A 192 23.49 -15.43 -10.19
N ASP A 193 23.02 -14.50 -11.03
CA ASP A 193 23.67 -13.22 -11.29
C ASP A 193 23.06 -12.07 -10.46
N ILE A 194 23.86 -11.03 -10.23
CA ILE A 194 23.43 -9.76 -9.61
C ILE A 194 23.97 -8.61 -10.46
N CYS A 195 23.06 -7.98 -11.19
CA CYS A 195 23.31 -6.82 -12.01
C CYS A 195 22.77 -5.56 -11.33
N VAL A 196 23.56 -4.49 -11.31
CA VAL A 196 23.21 -3.21 -10.70
C VAL A 196 23.41 -2.06 -11.68
N TRP A 197 22.39 -1.23 -11.87
CA TRP A 197 22.51 0.02 -12.61
C TRP A 197 22.22 1.18 -11.69
N LYS A 198 23.21 2.06 -11.50
CA LYS A 198 23.02 3.32 -10.79
C LYS A 198 23.09 4.46 -11.81
N ILE A 199 22.15 5.39 -11.75
CA ILE A 199 22.11 6.55 -12.65
C ILE A 199 22.12 7.80 -11.77
N ASP A 200 23.22 8.53 -11.77
CA ASP A 200 23.37 9.78 -11.03
C ASP A 200 23.29 10.97 -12.00
N ALA A 201 22.22 11.75 -11.87
CA ALA A 201 22.04 13.01 -12.55
C ALA A 201 22.81 14.12 -11.80
N PRO A 202 23.25 15.19 -12.50
CA PRO A 202 23.73 16.40 -11.86
C PRO A 202 22.71 16.97 -10.85
N GLU A 203 23.19 17.75 -9.89
CA GLU A 203 22.32 18.49 -8.97
C GLU A 203 21.34 19.38 -9.75
N GLY A 204 20.07 19.44 -9.29
CA GLY A 204 18.99 20.11 -10.04
C GLY A 204 18.45 19.35 -11.25
N LYS A 205 18.89 18.11 -11.52
CA LYS A 205 18.31 17.25 -12.55
C LYS A 205 17.56 16.06 -11.93
N ARG A 206 16.89 15.28 -12.77
CA ARG A 206 16.22 14.01 -12.44
C ARG A 206 16.51 12.97 -13.52
N VAL A 207 16.25 11.70 -13.19
CA VAL A 207 16.33 10.57 -14.09
C VAL A 207 14.92 10.14 -14.50
N LYS A 208 14.68 9.98 -15.81
CA LYS A 208 13.45 9.42 -16.36
C LYS A 208 13.77 8.12 -17.09
N VAL A 209 13.10 7.02 -16.71
CA VAL A 209 13.37 5.66 -17.25
C VAL A 209 12.12 5.09 -17.88
N LYS A 210 12.27 4.48 -19.07
CA LYS A 210 11.19 3.79 -19.79
C LYS A 210 11.63 2.38 -20.18
N PHE A 211 10.86 1.39 -19.77
CA PHE A 211 11.06 -0.01 -20.15
C PHE A 211 10.48 -0.30 -21.54
N SER A 212 11.15 -1.15 -22.31
CA SER A 212 10.66 -1.68 -23.57
C SER A 212 9.47 -2.63 -23.36
N ASP A 213 8.75 -2.99 -24.42
CA ASP A 213 7.59 -3.89 -24.31
C ASP A 213 7.94 -5.34 -23.99
N THR A 214 9.21 -5.72 -24.02
CA THR A 214 9.68 -7.04 -23.57
C THR A 214 10.12 -6.94 -22.11
N PHE A 215 9.29 -7.42 -21.19
CA PHE A 215 9.58 -7.54 -19.77
C PHE A 215 9.13 -8.92 -19.27
N ASP A 216 10.07 -9.84 -19.07
CA ASP A 216 9.84 -11.26 -18.81
C ASP A 216 10.87 -11.76 -17.78
N ILE A 217 10.62 -11.46 -16.51
CA ILE A 217 11.40 -11.94 -15.36
C ILE A 217 10.59 -13.06 -14.69
N ARG A 218 11.19 -14.23 -14.48
CA ARG A 218 10.47 -15.41 -13.97
C ARG A 218 10.49 -15.48 -12.44
N ALA A 219 9.32 -15.49 -11.84
CA ALA A 219 9.15 -15.88 -10.44
C ALA A 219 7.81 -16.60 -10.25
N TYR A 220 7.72 -17.46 -9.24
CA TYR A 220 6.45 -17.90 -8.69
C TYR A 220 5.77 -16.72 -7.95
N GLU A 221 4.51 -16.46 -8.30
CA GLU A 221 3.71 -15.38 -7.71
C GLU A 221 3.34 -15.65 -6.23
N PRO A 222 3.06 -14.61 -5.42
CA PRO A 222 3.04 -13.18 -5.80
C PRO A 222 4.30 -12.39 -5.37
N LEU A 223 5.21 -12.98 -4.58
CA LEU A 223 6.17 -12.21 -3.77
C LEU A 223 7.50 -11.82 -4.45
N CYS A 224 7.69 -12.11 -5.75
CA CYS A 224 8.95 -11.84 -6.48
C CYS A 224 10.23 -12.23 -5.70
N VAL A 225 10.25 -13.42 -5.09
CA VAL A 225 11.35 -13.88 -4.20
C VAL A 225 12.51 -14.57 -4.91
N GLN A 226 12.28 -15.02 -6.15
CA GLN A 226 13.27 -15.67 -7.02
C GLN A 226 14.02 -14.62 -7.85
N ASP A 227 13.76 -14.55 -9.16
CA ASP A 227 14.26 -13.49 -10.02
C ASP A 227 13.39 -12.24 -9.84
N TYR A 228 14.04 -11.09 -9.65
CA TYR A 228 13.35 -9.81 -9.54
C TYR A 228 14.24 -8.64 -9.93
N LEU A 229 13.62 -7.59 -10.45
CA LEU A 229 14.21 -6.27 -10.58
C LEU A 229 13.72 -5.38 -9.42
N SER A 230 14.59 -5.06 -8.46
CA SER A 230 14.36 -3.98 -7.50
C SER A 230 14.67 -2.64 -8.14
N VAL A 231 13.82 -1.64 -7.88
CA VAL A 231 14.00 -0.25 -8.32
C VAL A 231 13.85 0.69 -7.14
N SER A 232 14.82 1.59 -6.96
CA SER A 232 14.76 2.77 -6.10
C SER A 232 14.70 4.04 -6.96
N LEU A 233 13.82 4.97 -6.57
CA LEU A 233 13.66 6.28 -7.18
C LEU A 233 14.53 7.37 -6.51
N THR A 234 15.26 7.02 -5.45
CA THR A 234 16.13 7.93 -4.67
C THR A 234 17.63 7.68 -4.87
N GLY A 235 18.04 6.55 -5.45
CA GLY A 235 19.45 6.18 -5.65
C GLY A 235 20.05 5.29 -4.55
N ASP A 236 19.24 4.97 -3.54
CA ASP A 236 19.54 4.10 -2.41
C ASP A 236 18.29 3.27 -2.05
N PHE A 237 18.43 2.15 -1.35
CA PHE A 237 17.29 1.32 -0.95
C PHE A 237 16.68 1.80 0.40
N SER A 238 16.88 3.07 0.77
CA SER A 238 16.43 3.70 2.02
C SER A 238 14.99 4.20 1.99
N THR A 239 14.38 4.33 0.81
CA THR A 239 12.93 4.55 0.64
C THR A 239 12.46 4.02 -0.73
N HIS A 240 11.16 3.75 -0.87
CA HIS A 240 10.50 3.52 -2.17
C HIS A 240 11.12 2.42 -3.06
N VAL A 241 11.41 1.24 -2.50
CA VAL A 241 11.99 0.11 -3.24
C VAL A 241 10.90 -0.83 -3.76
N LYS A 242 10.59 -0.78 -5.06
CA LYS A 242 9.61 -1.70 -5.66
C LYS A 242 10.30 -2.85 -6.40
N ARG A 243 9.86 -4.08 -6.16
CA ARG A 243 10.27 -5.27 -6.92
C ARG A 243 9.31 -5.53 -8.08
N TYR A 244 9.86 -5.99 -9.19
CA TYR A 244 9.13 -6.34 -10.40
C TYR A 244 9.53 -7.73 -10.90
N CYS A 245 8.53 -8.56 -11.18
CA CYS A 245 8.66 -9.90 -11.77
C CYS A 245 7.39 -10.25 -12.57
N HIS A 246 7.34 -11.45 -13.17
CA HIS A 246 6.14 -12.06 -13.77
C HIS A 246 5.36 -11.18 -14.76
N GLY A 247 6.04 -10.53 -15.71
CA GLY A 247 5.39 -9.69 -16.72
C GLY A 247 4.82 -8.36 -16.19
N SER A 248 4.93 -8.07 -14.88
CA SER A 248 4.59 -6.80 -14.26
C SER A 248 5.61 -5.72 -14.67
N LYS A 249 5.46 -5.23 -15.91
CA LYS A 249 6.35 -4.21 -16.49
C LYS A 249 6.16 -2.88 -15.75
N PRO A 250 7.24 -2.22 -15.28
CA PRO A 250 7.15 -0.87 -14.76
C PRO A 250 6.58 0.10 -15.80
N GLY A 251 5.85 1.11 -15.33
CA GLY A 251 5.50 2.28 -16.15
C GLY A 251 6.73 3.10 -16.54
N THR A 252 6.52 4.30 -17.09
CA THR A 252 7.62 5.26 -17.18
C THR A 252 7.91 5.78 -15.77
N LEU A 253 9.12 5.53 -15.27
CA LEU A 253 9.56 5.90 -13.93
C LEU A 253 10.27 7.26 -13.98
N LEU A 254 10.14 8.02 -12.90
CA LEU A 254 10.77 9.31 -12.68
C LEU A 254 11.37 9.32 -11.26
N SER A 255 12.59 9.86 -11.12
CA SER A 255 13.28 9.86 -9.84
C SER A 255 12.72 10.94 -8.90
N THR A 256 12.70 10.64 -7.61
CA THR A 256 12.32 11.61 -6.57
C THR A 256 13.53 12.43 -6.13
N SER A 257 14.73 11.84 -6.16
CA SER A 257 16.03 12.54 -6.02
C SER A 257 16.70 12.77 -7.40
N ASN A 258 17.95 13.24 -7.43
CA ASN A 258 18.78 13.27 -8.64
C ASN A 258 19.38 11.89 -9.02
N SER A 259 18.97 10.79 -8.38
CA SER A 259 19.55 9.46 -8.60
C SER A 259 18.49 8.35 -8.71
N MET A 260 18.83 7.25 -9.39
CA MET A 260 18.10 5.99 -9.35
C MET A 260 19.05 4.81 -9.18
N LEU A 261 18.55 3.75 -8.52
CA LEU A 261 19.27 2.50 -8.34
C LEU A 261 18.39 1.30 -8.73
N PHE A 262 18.89 0.48 -9.64
CA PHE A 262 18.25 -0.73 -10.15
C PHE A 262 19.10 -1.93 -9.76
N LYS A 263 18.52 -2.96 -9.13
CA LYS A 263 19.21 -4.22 -8.79
C LYS A 263 18.39 -5.39 -9.34
N PHE A 264 18.89 -6.01 -10.40
CA PHE A 264 18.34 -7.26 -10.92
C PHE A 264 19.10 -8.43 -10.29
N ARG A 265 18.36 -9.35 -9.67
CA ARG A 265 18.90 -10.58 -9.08
C ARG A 265 18.21 -11.76 -9.75
N THR A 266 18.97 -12.82 -10.00
CA THR A 266 18.43 -14.12 -10.44
C THR A 266 18.77 -15.25 -9.46
N ASP A 267 18.00 -16.35 -9.51
CA ASP A 267 18.28 -17.61 -8.82
C ASP A 267 18.90 -18.66 -9.76
N CYS A 268 19.06 -19.90 -9.31
CA CYS A 268 19.72 -20.98 -10.06
C CYS A 268 19.05 -21.38 -11.37
N CYS A 269 17.78 -21.04 -11.56
CA CYS A 269 16.89 -21.95 -12.28
C CYS A 269 15.73 -21.25 -13.01
N PHE A 270 15.63 -21.50 -14.33
CA PHE A 270 14.53 -21.12 -15.23
C PHE A 270 14.45 -19.63 -15.59
N GLU A 271 15.13 -19.25 -16.66
CA GLU A 271 15.32 -17.86 -17.06
C GLU A 271 14.25 -17.39 -18.06
N GLY A 272 13.69 -16.19 -17.83
CA GLY A 272 12.87 -15.46 -18.80
C GLY A 272 13.71 -14.66 -19.80
N LYS A 273 13.07 -13.91 -20.71
CA LYS A 273 13.74 -13.00 -21.67
C LYS A 273 14.24 -11.69 -21.06
N GLY A 274 13.99 -11.48 -19.77
CA GLY A 274 14.40 -10.30 -19.02
C GLY A 274 13.80 -9.02 -19.56
N PHE A 275 14.59 -7.95 -19.59
CA PHE A 275 14.11 -6.61 -19.90
C PHE A 275 15.18 -5.74 -20.55
N SER A 276 14.73 -4.67 -21.22
CA SER A 276 15.57 -3.54 -21.59
C SER A 276 14.87 -2.23 -21.26
N ALA A 277 15.64 -1.22 -20.87
CA ALA A 277 15.18 0.11 -20.52
C ALA A 277 16.07 1.20 -21.13
N SER A 278 15.48 2.33 -21.46
CA SER A 278 16.17 3.57 -21.83
C SER A 278 15.97 4.61 -20.74
N PHE A 279 17.01 5.38 -20.43
CA PHE A 279 16.91 6.53 -19.54
C PHE A 279 17.32 7.84 -20.21
N ALA A 280 16.77 8.94 -19.72
CA ALA A 280 17.20 10.29 -20.02
C ALA A 280 17.37 11.07 -18.72
N ILE A 281 18.40 11.90 -18.66
CA ILE A 281 18.52 12.97 -17.68
C ILE A 281 17.71 14.15 -18.20
N VAL A 282 16.93 14.73 -17.30
CA VAL A 282 15.94 15.76 -17.59
C VAL A 282 16.02 16.80 -16.48
N ASP A 283 15.87 18.07 -16.82
CA ASP A 283 15.88 19.18 -15.86
C ASP A 283 14.77 18.99 -14.82
N SER A 284 15.01 19.35 -13.56
CA SER A 284 13.89 19.54 -12.62
C SER A 284 12.83 20.48 -13.22
N ASP A 285 13.28 21.41 -14.05
CA ASP A 285 12.51 22.51 -14.61
C ASP A 285 11.93 22.20 -16.02
N ASP A 286 12.35 21.11 -16.68
CA ASP A 286 11.65 20.51 -17.84
C ASP A 286 10.69 19.38 -17.42
N ILE A 287 10.69 19.02 -16.13
CA ILE A 287 9.78 18.03 -15.52
C ILE A 287 8.79 18.67 -14.56
N THR A 288 9.04 19.91 -14.14
CA THR A 288 7.91 20.82 -14.05
C THR A 288 7.47 21.11 -15.50
N PRO A 289 6.25 20.71 -15.92
CA PRO A 289 5.48 21.70 -16.65
C PRO A 289 5.57 22.97 -15.80
N THR A 290 5.86 24.13 -16.41
CA THR A 290 5.63 25.42 -15.74
C THR A 290 4.26 25.31 -15.13
N GLU A 291 4.17 25.28 -13.79
CA GLU A 291 2.95 24.83 -13.12
C GLU A 291 1.80 25.67 -13.70
N PRO A 292 0.89 25.08 -14.51
CA PRO A 292 -0.27 25.81 -14.96
C PRO A 292 -1.00 26.09 -13.65
N PRO A 293 -1.03 27.36 -13.19
CA PRO A 293 -1.10 27.70 -11.77
C PRO A 293 -2.25 26.92 -11.16
N GLU A 294 -1.94 25.94 -10.26
CA GLU A 294 -2.74 24.72 -9.96
C GLU A 294 -4.10 24.82 -10.65
N PRO A 295 -4.46 24.07 -11.71
CA PRO A 295 -5.73 24.27 -12.42
C PRO A 295 -6.87 24.08 -11.43
N LYS A 296 -7.28 25.20 -10.80
CA LYS A 296 -7.90 25.15 -9.48
C LYS A 296 -9.15 24.32 -9.67
N PRO A 297 -9.36 23.23 -8.89
CA PRO A 297 -10.50 22.37 -9.11
C PRO A 297 -11.73 23.26 -9.20
N GLN A 298 -12.34 23.23 -10.38
CA GLN A 298 -12.95 24.45 -10.90
C GLN A 298 -14.07 24.87 -9.97
N THR A 299 -14.20 26.18 -9.72
CA THR A 299 -15.34 26.73 -8.97
C THR A 299 -16.59 26.63 -9.83
N CYS A 300 -17.05 25.41 -10.02
CA CYS A 300 -18.20 24.97 -10.79
C CYS A 300 -19.05 24.05 -9.93
N LYS A 301 -20.32 23.88 -10.32
CA LYS A 301 -21.26 23.01 -9.63
C LYS A 301 -21.60 21.85 -10.55
N CYS A 302 -21.06 20.67 -10.25
CA CYS A 302 -21.44 19.45 -10.94
C CYS A 302 -22.85 19.01 -10.52
N GLY A 303 -23.46 18.13 -11.31
CA GLY A 303 -24.70 17.44 -10.95
C GLY A 303 -25.93 18.35 -10.79
N THR A 304 -25.89 19.58 -11.31
CA THR A 304 -27.00 20.54 -11.23
C THR A 304 -27.92 20.42 -12.44
N GLU A 305 -29.14 19.92 -12.24
CA GLU A 305 -30.17 19.84 -13.28
C GLU A 305 -30.87 21.19 -13.50
N ASN A 306 -31.29 21.48 -14.74
CA ASN A 306 -32.09 22.67 -15.04
C ASN A 306 -33.57 22.38 -14.80
N LEU A 307 -34.07 22.72 -13.61
CA LEU A 307 -35.50 22.67 -13.27
C LEU A 307 -36.06 24.06 -13.01
N SER A 308 -37.18 24.37 -13.64
CA SER A 308 -38.25 25.15 -13.00
C SER A 308 -39.00 24.21 -12.05
N GLU A 309 -39.28 24.63 -10.82
CA GLU A 309 -40.00 23.81 -9.84
C GLU A 309 -41.42 23.48 -10.29
N ASP A 310 -41.61 22.29 -10.87
CA ASP A 310 -42.69 21.33 -10.58
C ASP A 310 -42.62 20.09 -11.50
N GLU A 311 -43.29 19.00 -11.11
CA GLU A 311 -43.48 17.72 -11.83
C GLU A 311 -42.33 16.67 -11.87
N ARG A 312 -42.48 15.61 -11.05
CA ARG A 312 -41.95 14.26 -11.33
C ARG A 312 -43.10 13.30 -11.66
N ILE A 313 -43.02 12.57 -12.77
CA ILE A 313 -44.04 11.59 -13.23
C ILE A 313 -43.31 10.37 -13.82
N MET A 314 -43.74 9.16 -13.46
CA MET A 314 -43.06 7.89 -13.80
C MET A 314 -43.48 7.27 -15.14
N GLY A 315 -42.54 6.58 -15.78
CA GLY A 315 -42.71 5.90 -17.08
C GLY A 315 -42.07 6.69 -18.21
N GLY A 316 -41.06 6.11 -18.88
CA GLY A 316 -40.10 6.84 -19.71
C GLY A 316 -40.71 7.80 -20.73
N LYS A 317 -40.14 9.01 -20.81
CA LYS A 317 -40.66 10.16 -21.57
C LYS A 317 -39.54 11.05 -22.13
N VAL A 318 -39.91 12.00 -22.99
CA VAL A 318 -39.01 13.08 -23.43
C VAL A 318 -38.57 13.91 -22.22
N VAL A 319 -37.29 14.24 -22.14
CA VAL A 319 -36.73 15.13 -21.12
C VAL A 319 -37.32 16.53 -21.29
N ASN A 320 -38.06 17.00 -20.30
CA ASN A 320 -38.69 18.32 -20.29
C ASN A 320 -38.40 19.01 -18.93
N PRO A 321 -37.90 20.26 -18.90
CA PRO A 321 -37.55 21.12 -20.03
C PRO A 321 -36.35 20.60 -20.86
N PRO A 322 -36.18 21.07 -22.11
CA PRO A 322 -34.94 20.87 -22.86
C PRO A 322 -33.70 21.22 -22.03
N ASN A 323 -32.62 20.46 -22.21
CA ASN A 323 -31.36 20.61 -21.48
C ASN A 323 -31.46 20.44 -19.95
N ARG A 324 -32.51 19.81 -19.40
CA ARG A 324 -32.58 19.44 -17.96
C ARG A 324 -31.33 18.75 -17.43
N TYR A 325 -30.71 17.87 -18.22
CA TYR A 325 -29.48 17.14 -17.89
C TYR A 325 -28.31 17.67 -18.73
N PRO A 326 -27.67 18.79 -18.34
CA PRO A 326 -26.70 19.50 -19.18
C PRO A 326 -25.34 18.80 -19.34
N TRP A 327 -25.13 17.68 -18.63
CA TRP A 327 -23.95 16.80 -18.78
C TRP A 327 -24.11 15.70 -19.82
N MET A 328 -25.28 15.57 -20.44
CA MET A 328 -25.51 14.56 -21.47
C MET A 328 -24.75 14.92 -22.74
N VAL A 329 -23.98 13.95 -23.24
CA VAL A 329 -23.10 14.10 -24.40
C VAL A 329 -23.47 13.07 -25.46
N ALA A 330 -23.45 13.50 -26.72
CA ALA A 330 -23.62 12.64 -27.87
C ALA A 330 -22.28 12.49 -28.62
N LEU A 331 -21.81 11.25 -28.77
CA LEU A 331 -20.70 10.93 -29.66
C LEU A 331 -21.24 10.76 -31.08
N VAL A 332 -20.68 11.54 -32.00
CA VAL A 332 -21.12 11.59 -33.41
C VAL A 332 -19.95 11.34 -34.36
N LYS A 333 -20.23 10.82 -35.55
CA LYS A 333 -19.24 10.65 -36.62
C LYS A 333 -19.82 10.96 -37.98
N LYS A 334 -18.98 11.35 -38.94
CA LYS A 334 -19.46 11.76 -40.27
C LYS A 334 -19.84 10.56 -41.15
N THR A 335 -21.14 10.38 -41.37
CA THR A 335 -21.69 9.42 -42.32
C THR A 335 -22.32 10.18 -43.49
N LYS A 336 -21.84 9.93 -44.72
CA LYS A 336 -22.34 10.56 -45.97
C LYS A 336 -22.35 12.11 -45.99
N GLY A 337 -21.63 12.76 -45.08
CA GLY A 337 -21.52 14.22 -44.99
C GLY A 337 -22.30 14.85 -43.83
N GLU A 338 -23.17 14.07 -43.16
CA GLU A 338 -23.93 14.47 -41.98
C GLU A 338 -23.26 13.86 -40.72
N ASP A 339 -23.35 14.54 -39.57
CA ASP A 339 -22.86 14.01 -38.29
C ASP A 339 -23.93 13.06 -37.71
N GLU A 340 -23.61 11.77 -37.58
CA GLU A 340 -24.51 10.69 -37.14
C GLU A 340 -24.16 10.24 -35.71
N TYR A 341 -25.17 10.22 -34.82
CA TYR A 341 -25.06 9.72 -33.45
C TYR A 341 -24.84 8.21 -33.39
N PHE A 342 -23.93 7.75 -32.52
CA PHE A 342 -23.67 6.32 -32.33
C PHE A 342 -23.53 5.85 -30.87
N CYS A 343 -23.14 6.72 -29.94
CA CYS A 343 -23.05 6.43 -28.50
C CYS A 343 -23.36 7.66 -27.64
N GLY A 344 -23.90 7.44 -26.45
CA GLY A 344 -23.93 8.41 -25.37
C GLY A 344 -22.59 8.55 -24.64
N ALA A 345 -22.49 9.63 -23.87
CA ALA A 345 -21.39 9.89 -22.94
C ALA A 345 -21.81 10.93 -21.88
N ALA A 346 -20.92 11.21 -20.92
CA ALA A 346 -21.14 12.22 -19.87
C ALA A 346 -19.96 13.20 -19.78
N LEU A 347 -20.24 14.49 -19.64
CA LEU A 347 -19.21 15.51 -19.40
C LEU A 347 -18.81 15.50 -17.91
N ILE A 348 -17.56 15.11 -17.61
CA ILE A 348 -17.04 14.98 -16.24
C ILE A 348 -16.04 16.08 -15.85
N SER A 349 -15.43 16.73 -16.84
CA SER A 349 -14.69 17.98 -16.68
C SER A 349 -14.77 18.82 -17.94
N ARG A 350 -14.27 20.06 -17.93
CA ARG A 350 -14.33 20.96 -19.11
C ARG A 350 -13.61 20.43 -20.35
N GLN A 351 -12.76 19.41 -20.23
CA GLN A 351 -12.06 18.82 -21.38
C GLN A 351 -12.18 17.30 -21.47
N TYR A 352 -12.87 16.62 -20.55
CA TYR A 352 -13.00 15.16 -20.56
C TYR A 352 -14.45 14.70 -20.49
N VAL A 353 -14.73 13.74 -21.37
CA VAL A 353 -16.01 13.06 -21.52
C VAL A 353 -15.82 11.58 -21.18
N LEU A 354 -16.66 11.06 -20.29
CA LEU A 354 -16.68 9.67 -19.87
C LEU A 354 -17.65 8.86 -20.73
N THR A 355 -17.20 7.71 -21.26
CA THR A 355 -18.00 6.83 -22.11
C THR A 355 -17.56 5.37 -21.97
N ALA A 356 -18.17 4.45 -22.73
CA ALA A 356 -17.79 3.04 -22.76
C ALA A 356 -16.61 2.81 -23.73
N ALA A 357 -15.71 1.88 -23.40
CA ALA A 357 -14.57 1.57 -24.27
C ALA A 357 -15.01 0.97 -25.62
N HIS A 358 -16.10 0.20 -25.64
CA HIS A 358 -16.65 -0.38 -26.86
C HIS A 358 -17.13 0.68 -27.88
N CYS A 359 -17.48 1.89 -27.43
CA CYS A 359 -17.88 2.99 -28.30
C CYS A 359 -16.71 3.52 -29.15
N ILE A 360 -15.49 3.56 -28.60
CA ILE A 360 -14.34 4.21 -29.26
C ILE A 360 -13.23 3.26 -29.72
N GLN A 361 -13.20 2.00 -29.27
CA GLN A 361 -12.13 1.02 -29.62
C GLN A 361 -11.86 0.89 -31.13
N ARG A 362 -12.89 1.03 -31.97
CA ARG A 362 -12.81 0.83 -33.42
C ARG A 362 -12.83 2.12 -34.23
N GLU A 363 -12.94 3.27 -33.58
CA GLU A 363 -13.03 4.57 -34.22
C GLU A 363 -11.66 5.25 -34.22
N THR A 364 -11.48 6.28 -35.05
CA THR A 364 -10.28 7.12 -35.04
C THR A 364 -10.58 8.48 -34.41
N VAL A 365 -9.61 9.07 -33.71
CA VAL A 365 -9.74 10.40 -33.07
C VAL A 365 -10.28 11.46 -34.05
N SER A 366 -9.77 11.49 -35.28
CA SER A 366 -10.22 12.40 -36.34
C SER A 366 -11.59 12.07 -36.96
N GLY A 367 -12.16 10.91 -36.65
CA GLY A 367 -13.45 10.43 -37.16
C GLY A 367 -14.64 10.71 -36.23
N VAL A 368 -14.37 11.00 -34.95
CA VAL A 368 -15.38 11.24 -33.92
C VAL A 368 -15.37 12.70 -33.50
N ARG A 369 -16.56 13.24 -33.27
CA ARG A 369 -16.79 14.56 -32.66
C ARG A 369 -17.76 14.42 -31.51
N VAL A 370 -17.82 15.45 -30.67
CA VAL A 370 -18.56 15.44 -29.41
C VAL A 370 -19.62 16.54 -29.43
N ALA A 371 -20.89 16.17 -29.44
CA ALA A 371 -22.01 17.09 -29.38
C ALA A 371 -22.43 17.33 -27.93
N LEU A 372 -22.41 18.59 -27.51
CA LEU A 372 -22.64 19.06 -26.14
C LEU A 372 -23.89 19.93 -26.09
N GLY A 373 -24.69 19.82 -25.02
CA GLY A 373 -25.93 20.58 -24.89
C GLY A 373 -26.96 20.25 -25.97
N ALA A 374 -26.82 19.08 -26.61
CA ALA A 374 -27.84 18.51 -27.47
C ALA A 374 -29.11 18.26 -26.65
N HIS A 375 -30.26 18.63 -27.19
CA HIS A 375 -31.55 18.09 -26.75
C HIS A 375 -32.21 17.35 -27.91
N ASN A 376 -32.22 17.97 -29.09
CA ASN A 376 -32.47 17.32 -30.36
C ASN A 376 -31.14 16.86 -31.00
N SER A 377 -31.01 15.58 -31.36
CA SER A 377 -29.81 15.01 -31.99
C SER A 377 -29.41 15.68 -33.30
N ASP A 378 -30.41 16.16 -34.06
CA ASP A 378 -30.24 16.66 -35.43
C ASP A 378 -30.13 18.20 -35.48
N ALA A 379 -30.37 18.88 -34.36
CA ALA A 379 -30.34 20.34 -34.23
C ALA A 379 -29.44 20.80 -33.06
N SER A 380 -28.45 19.99 -32.73
CA SER A 380 -27.45 20.24 -31.69
C SER A 380 -26.48 21.38 -32.07
N PRO A 381 -25.84 22.05 -31.09
CA PRO A 381 -24.66 22.88 -31.35
C PRO A 381 -23.57 22.13 -32.12
N ASP A 382 -22.73 22.87 -32.88
CA ASP A 382 -21.64 22.30 -33.69
C ASP A 382 -20.75 21.35 -32.87
N PRO A 383 -20.62 20.06 -33.25
CA PRO A 383 -19.85 19.10 -32.46
C PRO A 383 -18.36 19.47 -32.33
N VAL A 384 -17.80 19.43 -31.13
CA VAL A 384 -16.40 19.79 -30.90
C VAL A 384 -15.46 18.63 -31.29
N PRO A 385 -14.22 18.92 -31.76
CA PRO A 385 -13.24 17.90 -32.09
C PRO A 385 -12.58 17.26 -30.86
N VAL A 386 -12.03 16.07 -31.07
CA VAL A 386 -11.35 15.24 -30.06
C VAL A 386 -9.84 15.29 -30.29
N SER A 387 -9.06 15.35 -29.21
CA SER A 387 -7.59 15.26 -29.25
C SER A 387 -7.05 13.87 -28.91
N GLU A 388 -7.72 13.12 -28.02
CA GLU A 388 -7.22 11.82 -27.53
C GLU A 388 -8.35 10.87 -27.11
N PHE A 389 -8.11 9.57 -27.30
CA PHE A 389 -8.92 8.48 -26.76
C PHE A 389 -8.09 7.71 -25.72
N ILE A 390 -8.61 7.57 -24.50
CA ILE A 390 -7.95 6.85 -23.41
C ILE A 390 -8.85 5.70 -23.00
N LEU A 391 -8.51 4.48 -23.44
CA LEU A 391 -9.22 3.26 -23.05
C LEU A 391 -8.61 2.69 -21.77
N HIS A 392 -9.42 2.06 -20.92
CA HIS A 392 -8.89 1.35 -19.75
C HIS A 392 -7.89 0.25 -20.18
N PRO A 393 -6.67 0.17 -19.61
CA PRO A 393 -5.63 -0.76 -20.07
C PRO A 393 -6.03 -2.24 -20.02
N GLN A 394 -6.95 -2.61 -19.12
CA GLN A 394 -7.48 -3.96 -18.96
C GLN A 394 -8.83 -4.18 -19.67
N TYR A 395 -9.21 -3.33 -20.62
CA TYR A 395 -10.45 -3.50 -21.40
C TYR A 395 -10.39 -4.73 -22.32
N HIS A 396 -11.39 -5.61 -22.25
CA HIS A 396 -11.50 -6.80 -23.08
C HIS A 396 -12.82 -6.84 -23.86
N ASN A 397 -12.76 -6.69 -25.18
CA ASN A 397 -13.95 -6.55 -26.03
C ASN A 397 -14.84 -7.80 -26.19
N ARG A 398 -14.34 -9.00 -25.85
CA ARG A 398 -15.13 -10.25 -25.91
C ARG A 398 -16.02 -10.43 -24.69
N THR A 399 -15.55 -10.00 -23.53
CA THR A 399 -16.21 -10.13 -22.22
C THR A 399 -16.85 -8.82 -21.76
N GLN A 400 -16.52 -7.70 -22.43
CA GLN A 400 -16.88 -6.33 -22.03
C GLN A 400 -16.45 -6.01 -20.58
N THR A 401 -15.36 -6.60 -20.11
CA THR A 401 -14.78 -6.30 -18.80
C THR A 401 -13.93 -5.05 -18.90
N ASN A 402 -14.05 -4.16 -17.90
CA ASN A 402 -13.46 -2.82 -17.88
C ASN A 402 -13.86 -1.94 -19.07
N ASP A 403 -15.15 -1.96 -19.43
CA ASP A 403 -15.72 -1.24 -20.57
C ASP A 403 -15.91 0.26 -20.29
N ILE A 404 -14.81 0.97 -20.03
CA ILE A 404 -14.78 2.39 -19.69
C ILE A 404 -13.65 3.09 -20.44
N ALA A 405 -13.93 4.31 -20.91
CA ALA A 405 -12.98 5.13 -21.64
C ALA A 405 -13.22 6.63 -21.43
N LEU A 406 -12.16 7.41 -21.62
CA LEU A 406 -12.20 8.86 -21.64
C LEU A 406 -11.95 9.37 -23.06
N VAL A 407 -12.71 10.40 -23.43
CA VAL A 407 -12.55 11.16 -24.68
C VAL A 407 -12.10 12.56 -24.30
N LYS A 408 -10.89 12.93 -24.71
CA LYS A 408 -10.31 14.25 -24.45
C LYS A 408 -10.67 15.20 -25.57
N LEU A 409 -11.29 16.33 -25.24
CA LEU A 409 -11.66 17.34 -26.22
C LEU A 409 -10.40 18.11 -26.67
N GLU A 410 -10.39 18.63 -27.90
CA GLU A 410 -9.27 19.46 -28.38
C GLU A 410 -9.15 20.78 -27.61
N TYR A 411 -10.27 21.31 -27.14
CA TYR A 411 -10.37 22.56 -26.37
C TYR A 411 -11.30 22.39 -25.16
N SER A 412 -11.02 23.14 -24.09
CA SER A 412 -11.92 23.23 -22.92
C SER A 412 -13.24 23.93 -23.27
N VAL A 413 -14.37 23.34 -22.88
CA VAL A 413 -15.72 23.86 -23.16
C VAL A 413 -16.15 24.89 -22.12
N ASN A 414 -17.06 25.80 -22.46
CA ASN A 414 -17.66 26.70 -21.46
C ASN A 414 -18.80 25.99 -20.73
N LEU A 415 -18.88 26.20 -19.41
CA LEU A 415 -20.00 25.72 -18.61
C LEU A 415 -21.09 26.79 -18.63
N GLU A 416 -22.27 26.40 -19.10
CA GLU A 416 -23.44 27.25 -19.30
C GLU A 416 -24.69 26.47 -18.86
N ALA A 417 -25.88 27.09 -18.91
CA ALA A 417 -27.11 26.38 -18.56
C ALA A 417 -27.28 25.09 -19.40
N THR A 418 -26.97 25.10 -20.69
CA THR A 418 -27.14 23.95 -21.58
C THR A 418 -26.02 22.91 -21.51
N VAL A 419 -24.84 23.24 -20.96
CA VAL A 419 -23.63 22.42 -20.93
C VAL A 419 -22.97 22.52 -19.55
N ASN A 420 -23.03 21.47 -18.75
CA ASN A 420 -22.46 21.46 -17.40
C ASN A 420 -21.97 20.05 -17.02
N LEU A 421 -21.27 19.91 -15.89
CA LEU A 421 -20.65 18.65 -15.47
C LEU A 421 -21.61 17.75 -14.69
N VAL A 422 -21.48 16.43 -14.84
CA VAL A 422 -22.01 15.45 -13.86
C VAL A 422 -21.01 15.30 -12.72
N CYS A 423 -21.46 15.01 -11.50
CA CYS A 423 -20.54 14.68 -10.42
C CYS A 423 -20.01 13.23 -10.60
N LEU A 424 -18.80 12.96 -10.12
CA LEU A 424 -18.26 11.61 -9.98
C LEU A 424 -18.51 11.07 -8.57
N PRO A 425 -18.75 9.76 -8.40
CA PRO A 425 -18.80 9.11 -7.09
C PRO A 425 -17.58 9.47 -6.23
N THR A 426 -17.78 9.62 -4.92
CA THR A 426 -16.70 9.94 -3.97
C THR A 426 -16.08 8.71 -3.30
N THR A 427 -16.70 7.53 -3.44
CA THR A 427 -16.33 6.28 -2.76
C THR A 427 -16.61 5.07 -3.67
N GLN A 428 -16.02 3.90 -3.39
CA GLN A 428 -16.33 2.65 -4.09
C GLN A 428 -17.79 2.20 -3.86
N GLU A 429 -18.27 2.24 -2.61
CA GLU A 429 -19.64 1.90 -2.21
C GLU A 429 -20.62 3.09 -2.29
N PHE A 430 -20.54 3.91 -3.34
CA PHE A 430 -21.32 5.15 -3.45
C PHE A 430 -22.82 4.94 -3.66
N SER A 431 -23.22 3.84 -4.32
CA SER A 431 -24.62 3.51 -4.60
C SER A 431 -25.02 2.15 -4.05
N LYS A 432 -26.21 2.11 -3.44
CA LYS A 432 -26.75 0.95 -2.75
C LYS A 432 -27.81 0.24 -3.61
N PRO A 433 -28.09 -1.05 -3.37
CA PRO A 433 -29.27 -1.69 -3.91
C PRO A 433 -30.54 -0.92 -3.53
N GLU A 434 -31.56 -0.95 -4.39
CA GLU A 434 -32.83 -0.23 -4.27
C GLU A 434 -32.75 1.29 -4.46
N ASP A 435 -31.56 1.91 -4.50
CA ASP A 435 -31.40 3.31 -4.89
C ASP A 435 -32.01 3.56 -6.28
N LEU A 436 -32.75 4.66 -6.42
CA LEU A 436 -33.28 5.12 -7.70
C LEU A 436 -32.17 5.79 -8.52
N ALA A 437 -31.97 5.27 -9.72
CA ALA A 437 -31.08 5.81 -10.73
C ALA A 437 -31.86 6.19 -11.99
N LEU A 438 -31.30 7.09 -12.78
CA LEU A 438 -31.87 7.58 -14.03
C LEU A 438 -30.89 7.32 -15.17
N VAL A 439 -31.42 6.81 -16.27
CA VAL A 439 -30.72 6.76 -17.56
C VAL A 439 -31.35 7.80 -18.47
N ALA A 440 -30.52 8.51 -19.22
CA ALA A 440 -30.97 9.39 -20.29
C ALA A 440 -30.18 9.11 -21.57
N GLY A 441 -30.81 9.28 -22.74
CA GLY A 441 -30.16 9.05 -24.02
C GLY A 441 -31.09 9.19 -25.23
N TRP A 442 -30.54 8.91 -26.42
CA TRP A 442 -31.23 8.99 -27.72
C TRP A 442 -31.40 7.61 -28.37
N GLY A 443 -31.18 6.54 -27.60
CA GLY A 443 -31.26 5.15 -28.05
C GLY A 443 -32.65 4.71 -28.51
N TRP A 444 -32.72 3.45 -28.93
CA TRP A 444 -33.93 2.87 -29.50
C TRP A 444 -35.06 2.77 -28.48
N GLN A 445 -36.17 3.47 -28.74
CA GLN A 445 -37.38 3.36 -27.91
C GLN A 445 -38.03 1.96 -27.94
N ARG A 446 -37.63 1.06 -28.85
CA ARG A 446 -38.09 -0.34 -28.93
C ARG A 446 -37.01 -1.27 -29.50
N PHE A 447 -36.83 -2.42 -28.85
CA PHE A 447 -35.95 -3.49 -29.34
C PHE A 447 -36.39 -3.99 -30.74
N HIS A 448 -35.42 -4.19 -31.63
CA HIS A 448 -35.56 -4.66 -33.03
C HIS A 448 -36.41 -3.83 -34.04
N GLN A 449 -37.05 -2.70 -33.68
CA GLN A 449 -37.71 -1.81 -34.66
C GLN A 449 -37.57 -0.30 -34.35
N GLY A 450 -36.52 0.10 -33.63
CA GLY A 450 -36.27 1.51 -33.29
C GLY A 450 -35.63 2.32 -34.43
N LYS A 451 -36.12 3.55 -34.64
CA LYS A 451 -35.23 4.66 -35.02
C LYS A 451 -34.68 5.27 -33.72
N TYR A 452 -33.52 5.91 -33.79
CA TYR A 452 -33.05 6.79 -32.71
C TYR A 452 -34.14 7.80 -32.35
N SER A 453 -34.28 8.09 -31.05
CA SER A 453 -35.11 9.21 -30.64
C SER A 453 -34.41 10.50 -31.04
N LYS A 454 -35.10 11.39 -31.76
CA LYS A 454 -34.54 12.72 -32.06
C LYS A 454 -34.37 13.53 -30.78
N GLU A 455 -35.24 13.35 -29.80
CA GLU A 455 -35.25 14.10 -28.55
C GLU A 455 -34.72 13.23 -27.41
N LEU A 456 -33.95 13.82 -26.49
CA LEU A 456 -33.41 13.12 -25.33
C LEU A 456 -34.54 12.52 -24.48
N GLN A 457 -34.45 11.23 -24.14
CA GLN A 457 -35.40 10.52 -23.28
C GLN A 457 -34.83 10.37 -21.86
N GLU A 458 -35.71 10.28 -20.85
CA GLU A 458 -35.38 9.92 -19.47
C GLU A 458 -36.13 8.66 -19.03
N LEU A 459 -35.47 7.83 -18.20
CA LEU A 459 -36.05 6.65 -17.56
C LEU A 459 -35.47 6.45 -16.16
N GLU A 460 -36.34 6.34 -15.16
CA GLU A 460 -35.98 6.00 -13.77
C GLU A 460 -36.10 4.49 -13.52
N ILE A 461 -35.06 3.89 -12.95
CA ILE A 461 -34.89 2.46 -12.65
C ILE A 461 -34.17 2.26 -11.30
N SER A 462 -34.48 1.18 -10.59
CA SER A 462 -33.79 0.83 -9.34
C SER A 462 -32.45 0.12 -9.59
N ILE A 463 -31.44 0.41 -8.78
CA ILE A 463 -30.17 -0.35 -8.74
C ILE A 463 -30.42 -1.73 -8.10
N GLY A 464 -29.95 -2.78 -8.75
CA GLY A 464 -30.02 -4.17 -8.28
C GLY A 464 -28.70 -4.64 -7.67
N THR A 465 -28.74 -5.71 -6.87
CA THR A 465 -27.52 -6.35 -6.36
C THR A 465 -26.77 -7.07 -7.48
N ASN A 466 -25.44 -7.12 -7.38
CA ASN A 466 -24.62 -7.95 -8.29
C ASN A 466 -25.01 -9.44 -8.16
N ALA A 467 -25.43 -9.91 -6.98
CA ALA A 467 -25.95 -11.26 -6.77
C ALA A 467 -27.26 -11.54 -7.56
N TYR A 468 -28.21 -10.59 -7.55
CA TYR A 468 -29.42 -10.69 -8.38
C TYR A 468 -29.05 -10.73 -9.87
N CYS A 469 -28.17 -9.83 -10.32
CA CYS A 469 -27.70 -9.79 -11.69
C CYS A 469 -27.00 -11.11 -12.11
N GLN A 470 -26.13 -11.63 -11.24
CA GLN A 470 -25.43 -12.90 -11.43
C GLN A 470 -26.39 -14.09 -11.53
N SER A 471 -27.52 -14.07 -10.81
CA SER A 471 -28.57 -15.10 -10.92
C SER A 471 -29.26 -15.13 -12.29
N LYS A 472 -29.18 -14.05 -13.06
CA LYS A 472 -29.78 -13.89 -14.40
C LYS A 472 -28.80 -14.13 -15.54
N TYR A 473 -27.57 -13.64 -15.38
CA TYR A 473 -26.55 -13.66 -16.41
C TYR A 473 -25.53 -14.81 -16.30
N GLY A 474 -25.35 -15.39 -15.10
CA GLY A 474 -24.58 -16.61 -14.88
C GLY A 474 -23.07 -16.45 -15.03
N GLY A 475 -22.36 -16.22 -13.92
CA GLY A 475 -20.89 -16.23 -13.84
C GLY A 475 -20.16 -15.00 -14.41
N VAL A 476 -20.84 -14.17 -15.22
CA VAL A 476 -20.23 -13.09 -16.01
C VAL A 476 -20.22 -11.73 -15.28
N ILE A 477 -20.99 -11.56 -14.21
CA ILE A 477 -21.05 -10.29 -13.45
C ILE A 477 -19.86 -10.21 -12.48
N LEU A 478 -19.09 -9.12 -12.59
CA LEU A 478 -17.95 -8.78 -11.72
C LEU A 478 -18.32 -7.62 -10.77
N ASP A 479 -17.47 -7.35 -9.78
CA ASP A 479 -17.64 -6.20 -8.87
C ASP A 479 -17.57 -4.85 -9.62
N THR A 480 -16.77 -4.80 -10.69
CA THR A 480 -16.70 -3.68 -11.65
C THR A 480 -17.97 -3.48 -12.49
N ASN A 481 -18.99 -4.32 -12.31
CA ASN A 481 -20.33 -4.08 -12.84
C ASN A 481 -21.28 -3.55 -11.77
N ILE A 482 -22.20 -2.69 -12.22
CA ILE A 482 -23.41 -2.32 -11.50
C ILE A 482 -24.60 -2.64 -12.40
N CYS A 483 -25.67 -3.19 -11.84
CA CYS A 483 -26.86 -3.56 -12.61
C CYS A 483 -28.06 -2.74 -12.16
N ALA A 484 -28.92 -2.34 -13.10
CA ALA A 484 -30.10 -1.53 -12.80
C ALA A 484 -31.29 -1.92 -13.68
N GLY A 485 -32.51 -1.73 -13.17
CA GLY A 485 -33.75 -2.08 -13.86
C GLY A 485 -34.10 -3.57 -13.76
N GLY A 486 -34.61 -4.15 -14.85
CA GLY A 486 -35.23 -5.48 -14.87
C GLY A 486 -36.75 -5.47 -14.68
N GLU A 487 -37.35 -4.28 -14.57
CA GLU A 487 -38.80 -4.09 -14.72
C GLU A 487 -39.21 -4.26 -16.19
N LYS A 488 -40.39 -4.85 -16.42
CA LYS A 488 -40.93 -5.08 -17.76
C LYS A 488 -41.06 -3.75 -18.54
N GLY A 489 -40.36 -3.65 -19.66
CA GLY A 489 -40.41 -2.49 -20.55
C GLY A 489 -39.64 -1.26 -20.07
N LYS A 490 -38.78 -1.37 -19.05
CA LYS A 490 -37.87 -0.31 -18.59
C LYS A 490 -36.41 -0.77 -18.65
N ASP A 491 -35.63 -0.20 -19.57
CA ASP A 491 -34.18 -0.40 -19.65
C ASP A 491 -33.52 0.66 -20.54
N ALA A 492 -32.19 0.76 -20.47
CA ALA A 492 -31.38 1.39 -21.51
C ALA A 492 -31.43 0.54 -22.79
N CYS A 493 -31.25 1.14 -23.98
CA CYS A 493 -31.31 0.40 -25.23
C CYS A 493 -30.21 0.75 -26.23
N SER A 494 -30.22 0.09 -27.39
CA SER A 494 -29.23 0.27 -28.45
C SER A 494 -29.13 1.74 -28.85
N GLY A 495 -27.94 2.34 -28.69
CA GLY A 495 -27.67 3.76 -28.87
C GLY A 495 -27.34 4.48 -27.55
N ASP A 496 -27.93 4.08 -26.42
CA ASP A 496 -27.62 4.66 -25.10
C ASP A 496 -26.25 4.22 -24.55
N SER A 497 -25.62 3.22 -25.19
CA SER A 497 -24.23 2.78 -24.99
C SER A 497 -23.27 3.93 -24.69
N GLY A 498 -22.49 3.80 -23.62
CA GLY A 498 -21.57 4.83 -23.15
C GLY A 498 -22.20 5.99 -22.38
N GLY A 499 -23.53 6.15 -22.41
CA GLY A 499 -24.24 7.14 -21.60
C GLY A 499 -24.14 6.85 -20.09
N PRO A 500 -24.33 7.86 -19.23
CA PRO A 500 -24.27 7.67 -17.78
C PRO A 500 -25.57 7.08 -17.21
N LEU A 501 -25.41 6.20 -16.24
CA LEU A 501 -26.42 5.91 -15.22
C LEU A 501 -26.18 6.90 -14.06
N VAL A 502 -27.14 7.78 -13.79
CA VAL A 502 -27.00 8.83 -12.77
C VAL A 502 -27.93 8.64 -11.57
N SER A 503 -27.41 8.85 -10.37
CA SER A 503 -28.20 8.84 -9.12
C SER A 503 -28.13 10.19 -8.41
N LYS A 504 -29.18 10.56 -7.69
CA LYS A 504 -29.28 11.89 -7.04
C LYS A 504 -29.05 11.80 -5.53
N TYR A 505 -27.98 12.41 -5.04
CA TYR A 505 -27.62 12.50 -3.62
C TYR A 505 -27.41 13.97 -3.23
N ASP A 506 -27.89 14.38 -2.05
CA ASP A 506 -27.83 15.76 -1.54
C ASP A 506 -28.14 16.86 -2.61
N GLY A 507 -29.22 16.65 -3.36
CA GLY A 507 -29.64 17.58 -4.41
C GLY A 507 -28.85 17.54 -5.72
N LYS A 508 -27.72 16.83 -5.79
CA LYS A 508 -26.83 16.74 -6.97
C LYS A 508 -26.89 15.37 -7.65
N TRP A 509 -26.61 15.34 -8.94
CA TRP A 509 -26.55 14.12 -9.76
C TRP A 509 -25.13 13.62 -10.00
N TYR A 510 -24.93 12.33 -9.75
CA TYR A 510 -23.64 11.63 -9.82
C TYR A 510 -23.69 10.52 -10.87
N SER A 511 -22.64 10.36 -11.68
CA SER A 511 -22.53 9.29 -12.68
C SER A 511 -22.02 8.00 -12.02
N VAL A 512 -22.93 7.13 -11.61
CA VAL A 512 -22.63 5.92 -10.83
C VAL A 512 -22.36 4.70 -11.71
N GLY A 513 -22.82 4.73 -12.96
CA GLY A 513 -22.52 3.71 -13.97
C GLY A 513 -22.35 4.28 -15.38
N VAL A 514 -21.81 3.47 -16.29
CA VAL A 514 -21.75 3.72 -17.74
C VAL A 514 -22.47 2.59 -18.48
N VAL A 515 -23.40 2.90 -19.39
CA VAL A 515 -24.17 1.90 -20.16
C VAL A 515 -23.22 1.00 -20.97
N SER A 516 -23.22 -0.31 -20.68
CA SER A 516 -22.31 -1.27 -21.30
C SER A 516 -23.07 -2.33 -22.13
N TRP A 517 -23.83 -3.24 -21.51
CA TRP A 517 -24.56 -4.31 -22.23
C TRP A 517 -25.79 -4.86 -21.47
N GLY A 518 -26.57 -5.74 -22.12
CA GLY A 518 -27.73 -6.41 -21.51
C GLY A 518 -28.36 -7.47 -22.42
N MET A 519 -29.27 -8.32 -21.90
CA MET A 519 -29.96 -9.37 -22.68
C MET A 519 -31.14 -8.85 -23.51
N GLY A 520 -30.95 -7.73 -24.20
CA GLY A 520 -32.00 -7.00 -24.93
C GLY A 520 -32.82 -6.07 -24.02
N CYS A 521 -33.35 -5.00 -24.62
CA CYS A 521 -33.89 -3.87 -23.85
C CYS A 521 -35.25 -4.18 -23.22
N GLY A 522 -35.38 -3.97 -21.91
CA GLY A 522 -36.67 -3.96 -21.20
C GLY A 522 -37.26 -5.35 -20.96
N VAL A 523 -36.41 -6.38 -20.95
CA VAL A 523 -36.82 -7.77 -20.69
C VAL A 523 -37.11 -7.95 -19.20
N GLU A 524 -38.33 -8.39 -18.90
CA GLU A 524 -38.81 -8.61 -17.53
C GLU A 524 -37.91 -9.60 -16.78
N GLY A 525 -37.35 -9.16 -15.66
CA GLY A 525 -36.44 -9.92 -14.81
C GLY A 525 -34.99 -9.97 -15.28
N TYR A 526 -34.57 -9.16 -16.26
CA TYR A 526 -33.18 -8.99 -16.69
C TYR A 526 -32.77 -7.51 -16.58
N PRO A 527 -31.95 -7.13 -15.58
CA PRO A 527 -31.46 -5.75 -15.46
C PRO A 527 -30.40 -5.45 -16.54
N GLY A 528 -30.28 -4.19 -16.95
CA GLY A 528 -29.15 -3.72 -17.75
C GLY A 528 -27.85 -3.78 -16.95
N VAL A 529 -26.72 -4.01 -17.63
CA VAL A 529 -25.38 -4.10 -17.04
C VAL A 529 -24.56 -2.87 -17.44
N TYR A 530 -24.04 -2.20 -16.42
CA TYR A 530 -23.30 -0.95 -16.52
C TYR A 530 -21.91 -1.14 -15.92
N THR A 531 -20.91 -0.40 -16.39
CA THR A 531 -19.59 -0.34 -15.76
C THR A 531 -19.68 0.54 -14.52
N ARG A 532 -19.29 0.03 -13.35
CA ARG A 532 -19.38 0.71 -12.05
C ARG A 532 -18.31 1.80 -11.96
N VAL A 533 -18.70 3.07 -12.11
CA VAL A 533 -17.75 4.22 -12.20
C VAL A 533 -16.89 4.33 -10.95
N SER A 534 -17.42 3.97 -9.79
CA SER A 534 -16.74 4.07 -8.51
C SER A 534 -15.49 3.17 -8.37
N GLU A 535 -15.36 2.10 -9.17
CA GLU A 535 -14.15 1.26 -9.23
C GLU A 535 -13.03 1.86 -10.08
N TYR A 536 -13.33 2.91 -10.86
CA TYR A 536 -12.38 3.52 -11.81
C TYR A 536 -11.99 4.95 -11.43
N LEU A 537 -12.33 5.42 -10.23
CA LEU A 537 -12.06 6.80 -9.80
C LEU A 537 -10.57 7.15 -9.85
N GLU A 538 -9.70 6.25 -9.41
CA GLU A 538 -8.24 6.44 -9.49
C GLU A 538 -7.77 6.53 -10.95
N TRP A 539 -8.20 5.60 -11.81
CA TRP A 539 -7.87 5.62 -13.24
C TRP A 539 -8.41 6.88 -13.95
N ILE A 540 -9.61 7.34 -13.60
CA ILE A 540 -10.16 8.60 -14.12
C ILE A 540 -9.27 9.76 -13.66
N ALA A 541 -9.03 9.89 -12.35
CA ALA A 541 -8.22 10.97 -11.78
C ALA A 541 -6.79 11.01 -12.35
N ASP A 542 -6.18 9.85 -12.60
CA ASP A 542 -4.83 9.76 -13.16
C ASP A 542 -4.75 10.26 -14.59
N ASN A 543 -5.82 10.13 -15.37
CA ASN A 543 -5.86 10.51 -16.79
C ASN A 543 -6.41 11.92 -17.06
N ILE A 544 -6.99 12.61 -16.06
CA ILE A 544 -7.59 13.95 -16.22
C ILE A 544 -6.86 15.07 -15.44
N LYS A 545 -5.61 14.85 -15.02
CA LYS A 545 -4.85 15.80 -14.15
C LYS A 545 -4.74 17.22 -14.71
N ASP A 546 -4.80 17.40 -16.03
CA ASP A 546 -4.76 18.69 -16.72
C ASP A 546 -6.12 19.41 -16.82
N SER A 547 -7.23 18.71 -16.54
CA SER A 547 -8.56 19.30 -16.39
C SER A 547 -9.35 18.50 -15.34
N PRO A 548 -9.06 18.69 -14.04
CA PRO A 548 -9.74 17.97 -12.95
C PRO A 548 -11.23 18.31 -12.87
N PRO A 549 -12.06 17.48 -12.19
CA PRO A 549 -13.47 17.77 -11.94
C PRO A 549 -13.67 19.01 -11.05
N CYS A 550 -14.92 19.45 -10.86
CA CYS A 550 -15.22 20.50 -9.88
C CYS A 550 -14.69 20.11 -8.48
N LYS A 551 -14.16 21.09 -7.73
CA LYS A 551 -14.29 21.03 -6.26
C LYS A 551 -15.75 21.33 -5.96
N ASP A 552 -16.55 20.27 -5.93
CA ASP A 552 -17.62 20.26 -4.95
C ASP A 552 -16.99 20.42 -3.57
N ASP A 553 -17.66 21.16 -2.67
CA ASP A 553 -17.29 21.17 -1.27
C ASP A 553 -17.17 19.72 -0.81
N VAL A 554 -15.96 19.33 -0.41
CA VAL A 554 -15.66 17.97 0.03
C VAL A 554 -16.63 17.68 1.17
N PRO A 555 -17.58 16.73 1.03
CA PRO A 555 -18.28 16.24 2.20
C PRO A 555 -17.17 15.76 3.15
N PRO A 556 -17.17 16.19 4.42
CA PRO A 556 -16.04 15.95 5.32
C PRO A 556 -15.62 14.48 5.25
N PRO A 557 -14.30 14.20 5.28
CA PRO A 557 -13.73 12.87 5.06
C PRO A 557 -14.59 11.85 5.76
N ILE A 558 -15.21 10.94 4.97
CA ILE A 558 -16.42 10.17 5.30
C ILE A 558 -16.49 10.00 6.82
N LYS A 559 -17.36 10.76 7.50
CA LYS A 559 -17.63 10.49 8.91
C LYS A 559 -17.93 8.99 8.95
N PRO A 560 -17.14 8.16 9.66
CA PRO A 560 -17.57 6.80 9.89
C PRO A 560 -18.95 6.92 10.54
N ASN A 561 -19.79 5.90 10.38
CA ASN A 561 -21.00 5.83 11.18
C ASN A 561 -20.60 5.51 12.64
N LEU A 562 -19.98 6.48 13.32
CA LEU A 562 -19.61 6.45 14.74
C LEU A 562 -20.87 6.35 15.61
N ASP A 563 -22.02 6.69 15.02
CA ASP A 563 -23.35 6.30 15.46
C ASP A 563 -23.49 4.80 15.76
N ASP A 564 -22.60 3.90 15.28
CA ASP A 564 -22.54 2.46 15.61
C ASP A 564 -21.12 1.94 16.00
N CYS A 565 -20.16 2.81 16.37
CA CYS A 565 -18.81 2.36 16.76
C CYS A 565 -18.80 1.59 18.08
N GLY A 566 -17.79 0.72 18.27
CA GLY A 566 -17.52 0.07 19.56
C GLY A 566 -18.61 -0.89 20.05
N GLU A 567 -19.60 -1.22 19.22
CA GLU A 567 -20.67 -2.14 19.58
C GLU A 567 -20.22 -3.61 19.40
N PRO A 568 -20.19 -4.43 20.47
CA PRO A 568 -19.93 -5.86 20.35
C PRO A 568 -21.10 -6.56 19.64
N ASN A 569 -20.86 -7.76 19.12
CA ASN A 569 -21.89 -8.54 18.43
C ASN A 569 -22.88 -9.27 19.37
N GLN A 570 -22.68 -9.20 20.69
CA GLN A 570 -23.62 -9.69 21.70
C GLN A 570 -23.81 -8.65 22.82
N LYS A 571 -25.03 -8.52 23.36
CA LYS A 571 -25.34 -7.69 24.53
C LYS A 571 -25.43 -8.55 25.78
N GLU A 572 -24.47 -8.35 26.69
CA GLU A 572 -24.40 -8.78 28.09
C GLU A 572 -24.83 -10.23 28.44
N GLU A 573 -23.88 -11.02 28.93
CA GLU A 573 -24.08 -11.75 30.20
C GLU A 573 -22.73 -11.96 30.93
N SER A 574 -22.74 -11.89 32.26
CA SER A 574 -21.56 -11.65 33.09
C SER A 574 -20.77 -12.92 33.46
N ARG A 575 -19.42 -12.91 33.31
CA ARG A 575 -18.50 -13.91 33.89
C ARG A 575 -17.16 -13.29 34.29
N ILE A 576 -16.63 -13.69 35.44
CA ILE A 576 -15.46 -13.13 36.16
C ILE A 576 -14.73 -14.31 36.83
N ALA A 577 -13.40 -14.49 36.79
CA ALA A 577 -12.31 -13.79 36.10
C ALA A 577 -11.18 -14.81 35.74
N GLY A 578 -10.04 -14.35 35.23
CA GLY A 578 -8.84 -15.17 34.97
C GLY A 578 -8.47 -15.37 33.49
N GLY A 579 -9.04 -14.54 32.60
CA GLY A 579 -8.98 -14.75 31.15
C GLY A 579 -10.04 -15.76 30.71
N VAL A 580 -10.82 -15.41 29.68
CA VAL A 580 -11.80 -16.33 29.06
C VAL A 580 -11.69 -16.28 27.55
N GLU A 581 -11.98 -17.41 26.91
CA GLU A 581 -12.22 -17.46 25.46
C GLU A 581 -13.35 -16.49 25.10
N THR A 582 -13.16 -15.69 24.06
CA THR A 582 -14.21 -14.82 23.50
C THR A 582 -15.23 -15.65 22.73
N GLU A 583 -16.46 -15.16 22.59
CA GLU A 583 -17.35 -15.75 21.60
C GLU A 583 -16.83 -15.45 20.17
N PRO A 584 -16.96 -16.36 19.19
CA PRO A 584 -16.53 -16.10 17.83
C PRO A 584 -17.15 -14.81 17.28
N PHE A 585 -16.28 -13.90 16.84
CA PHE A 585 -16.65 -12.57 16.33
C PHE A 585 -17.27 -11.61 17.35
N GLU A 586 -17.03 -11.79 18.67
CA GLU A 586 -17.50 -10.88 19.73
C GLU A 586 -17.03 -9.42 19.51
N PHE A 587 -15.74 -9.24 19.18
CA PHE A 587 -15.09 -7.96 18.91
C PHE A 587 -14.79 -7.79 17.41
N PRO A 588 -15.69 -7.19 16.61
CA PRO A 588 -15.55 -7.14 15.15
C PRO A 588 -14.39 -6.27 14.64
N TRP A 589 -13.84 -5.40 15.49
CA TRP A 589 -12.66 -4.57 15.20
C TRP A 589 -11.32 -5.27 15.41
N MET A 590 -11.28 -6.48 16.00
CA MET A 590 -10.01 -7.15 16.28
C MET A 590 -9.28 -7.53 14.99
N ALA A 591 -8.04 -7.05 14.87
CA ALA A 591 -7.15 -7.33 13.77
C ALA A 591 -6.00 -8.23 14.24
N MET A 592 -5.80 -9.35 13.56
CA MET A 592 -4.63 -10.22 13.70
C MET A 592 -3.63 -9.88 12.61
N ILE A 593 -2.41 -9.48 13.00
CA ILE A 593 -1.34 -9.10 12.07
C ILE A 593 -0.42 -10.32 11.90
N VAL A 594 -0.31 -10.80 10.66
CA VAL A 594 0.41 -12.03 10.32
C VAL A 594 1.53 -11.74 9.33
N TYR A 595 2.71 -12.26 9.61
CA TYR A 595 3.86 -12.25 8.71
C TYR A 595 4.41 -13.67 8.56
N ASN A 596 4.66 -14.09 7.32
CA ASN A 596 5.19 -15.42 6.99
C ASN A 596 4.45 -16.59 7.72
N ARG A 597 3.12 -16.48 7.83
CA ARG A 597 2.21 -17.42 8.54
C ARG A 597 2.34 -17.45 10.08
N THR A 598 3.09 -16.54 10.67
CA THR A 598 3.21 -16.35 12.13
C THR A 598 2.45 -15.10 12.55
N VAL A 599 1.70 -15.15 13.65
CA VAL A 599 1.09 -13.95 14.26
C VAL A 599 2.22 -13.12 14.87
N VAL A 600 2.39 -11.88 14.39
CA VAL A 600 3.42 -10.95 14.87
C VAL A 600 2.88 -9.86 15.80
N GLY A 601 1.56 -9.67 15.81
CA GLY A 601 0.86 -8.80 16.74
C GLY A 601 -0.64 -8.71 16.48
N ALA A 602 -1.28 -7.83 17.20
CA ALA A 602 -2.70 -7.50 17.10
C ALA A 602 -2.90 -6.01 16.79
N GLY A 603 -4.14 -5.61 16.55
CA GLY A 603 -4.54 -4.22 16.39
C GLY A 603 -6.05 -4.06 16.49
N ALA A 604 -6.52 -2.82 16.42
CA ALA A 604 -7.94 -2.50 16.35
C ALA A 604 -8.27 -1.70 15.10
N LEU A 605 -9.30 -2.13 14.38
CA LEU A 605 -9.90 -1.37 13.29
C LEU A 605 -10.55 -0.09 13.86
N ILE A 606 -10.03 1.08 13.48
CA ILE A 606 -10.53 2.40 13.92
C ILE A 606 -11.33 3.13 12.83
N SER A 607 -11.26 2.62 11.58
CA SER A 607 -12.13 2.99 10.46
C SER A 607 -12.10 1.87 9.43
N PRO A 608 -12.98 1.83 8.42
CA PRO A 608 -12.98 0.77 7.40
C PRO A 608 -11.63 0.56 6.68
N PHE A 609 -10.75 1.56 6.63
CA PHE A 609 -9.45 1.47 5.96
C PHE A 609 -8.24 1.41 6.90
N TYR A 610 -8.41 1.63 8.21
CA TYR A 610 -7.29 1.81 9.12
C TYR A 610 -7.38 0.93 10.37
N VAL A 611 -6.34 0.12 10.57
CA VAL A 611 -6.06 -0.59 11.81
C VAL A 611 -4.97 0.17 12.57
N LEU A 612 -5.24 0.52 13.83
CA LEU A 612 -4.27 1.07 14.75
C LEU A 612 -3.59 -0.08 15.51
N THR A 613 -2.27 -0.03 15.60
CA THR A 613 -1.42 -1.01 16.30
C THR A 613 -0.19 -0.27 16.89
N VAL A 614 0.81 -1.00 17.40
CA VAL A 614 2.07 -0.43 17.91
C VAL A 614 3.17 -0.48 16.85
N ALA A 615 4.12 0.46 16.91
CA ALA A 615 5.25 0.54 15.99
C ALA A 615 6.30 -0.56 16.24
N SER A 616 6.45 -0.99 17.48
CA SER A 616 7.42 -2.02 17.93
C SER A 616 7.26 -3.40 17.28
N ILE A 617 6.13 -3.69 16.62
CA ILE A 617 5.95 -4.89 15.79
C ILE A 617 6.86 -4.86 14.55
N PHE A 618 7.19 -3.67 14.04
CA PHE A 618 7.90 -3.49 12.77
C PHE A 618 9.42 -3.32 12.90
N ASP A 619 9.89 -3.07 14.13
CA ASP A 619 11.30 -2.92 14.55
C ASP A 619 12.28 -3.96 13.95
N ASN A 620 11.78 -5.15 13.63
CA ASN A 620 12.52 -6.24 12.99
C ASN A 620 12.38 -6.22 11.45
N TRP A 621 12.63 -5.06 10.84
CA TRP A 621 12.86 -4.84 9.40
C TRP A 621 11.59 -4.99 8.52
N MET A 622 10.42 -4.97 9.14
CA MET A 622 9.13 -5.22 8.46
C MET A 622 8.48 -3.94 7.90
N GLU A 623 9.12 -2.79 8.11
CA GLU A 623 8.73 -1.45 7.64
C GLU A 623 8.73 -1.31 6.10
N TRP A 624 9.50 -2.16 5.40
CA TRP A 624 9.91 -1.94 4.01
C TRP A 624 8.99 -2.56 2.95
N TYR A 625 8.06 -3.42 3.36
CA TYR A 625 7.24 -4.24 2.45
C TYR A 625 5.82 -4.45 3.01
N PRO A 626 4.92 -3.46 2.97
CA PRO A 626 3.53 -3.65 3.43
C PRO A 626 2.87 -4.90 2.81
N GLU A 627 3.21 -5.26 1.57
CA GLU A 627 2.72 -6.43 0.84
C GLU A 627 3.07 -7.81 1.46
N VAL A 628 3.93 -7.89 2.48
CA VAL A 628 4.22 -9.15 3.21
C VAL A 628 3.38 -9.34 4.48
N LEU A 629 2.59 -8.34 4.84
CA LEU A 629 1.69 -8.34 5.99
C LEU A 629 0.29 -8.78 5.58
N ASP A 630 -0.20 -9.85 6.18
CA ASP A 630 -1.58 -10.28 6.09
C ASP A 630 -2.33 -9.75 7.33
N VAL A 631 -3.33 -8.89 7.14
CA VAL A 631 -4.25 -8.50 8.23
C VAL A 631 -5.50 -9.36 8.16
N PHE A 632 -5.84 -10.05 9.24
CA PHE A 632 -7.11 -10.79 9.35
C PHE A 632 -8.06 -10.07 10.31
N LEU A 633 -9.27 -9.75 9.85
CA LEU A 633 -10.35 -9.25 10.70
C LEU A 633 -11.36 -10.36 10.99
N GLY A 634 -11.92 -10.35 12.20
CA GLY A 634 -13.00 -11.27 12.63
C GLY A 634 -12.62 -12.74 12.75
N LYS A 635 -11.33 -13.02 12.93
CA LYS A 635 -10.81 -14.34 13.23
C LYS A 635 -10.96 -14.64 14.72
N HIS A 636 -11.29 -15.88 15.07
CA HIS A 636 -11.31 -16.38 16.45
C HIS A 636 -10.20 -17.41 16.62
N VAL A 637 -10.20 -18.46 15.78
CA VAL A 637 -9.21 -19.55 15.83
C VAL A 637 -8.04 -19.31 14.87
N VAL A 638 -6.81 -19.25 15.40
CA VAL A 638 -5.58 -18.89 14.64
C VAL A 638 -5.33 -19.81 13.44
N ALA A 639 -5.48 -21.13 13.61
CA ALA A 639 -5.17 -22.12 12.56
C ALA A 639 -6.34 -22.46 11.63
N ALA A 640 -7.57 -22.05 11.95
CA ALA A 640 -8.76 -22.44 11.19
C ALA A 640 -9.07 -21.49 10.01
N ARG A 641 -9.86 -22.00 9.06
CA ARG A 641 -10.62 -21.17 8.11
C ARG A 641 -12.01 -20.97 8.68
N GLU A 642 -12.35 -19.74 8.99
CA GLU A 642 -13.63 -19.36 9.60
C GLU A 642 -14.41 -18.46 8.65
N ALA A 643 -15.74 -18.59 8.63
CA ALA A 643 -16.59 -17.78 7.75
C ALA A 643 -16.63 -16.29 8.14
N THR A 644 -16.27 -15.96 9.38
CA THR A 644 -16.14 -14.59 9.89
C THR A 644 -14.78 -13.96 9.59
N ALA A 645 -13.77 -14.78 9.27
CA ALA A 645 -12.40 -14.32 9.08
C ALA A 645 -12.13 -13.92 7.63
N GLN A 646 -11.82 -12.65 7.39
CA GLN A 646 -11.39 -12.16 6.08
C GLN A 646 -9.95 -11.64 6.16
N LYS A 647 -9.14 -12.02 5.16
CA LYS A 647 -7.82 -11.43 4.91
C LYS A 647 -7.99 -10.09 4.17
N PHE A 648 -7.23 -9.10 4.59
CA PHE A 648 -7.00 -7.83 3.93
C PHE A 648 -5.51 -7.69 3.61
N ASP A 649 -5.20 -7.29 2.38
CA ASP A 649 -3.86 -6.90 1.96
C ASP A 649 -3.58 -5.44 2.41
N VAL A 650 -2.32 -5.13 2.71
CA VAL A 650 -1.91 -3.85 3.29
C VAL A 650 -1.37 -2.92 2.19
N GLN A 651 -1.93 -1.71 2.13
CA GLN A 651 -1.50 -0.65 1.21
C GLN A 651 -0.28 0.13 1.73
N ALA A 652 -0.25 0.42 3.03
CA ALA A 652 0.82 1.19 3.66
C ALA A 652 0.84 0.99 5.19
N VAL A 653 2.00 1.22 5.81
CA VAL A 653 2.15 1.37 7.26
C VAL A 653 2.69 2.77 7.56
N TYR A 654 2.11 3.47 8.53
CA TYR A 654 2.54 4.80 8.96
C TYR A 654 2.93 4.77 10.44
N HIS A 655 4.18 5.09 10.75
CA HIS A 655 4.70 5.11 12.11
C HIS A 655 4.45 6.47 12.77
N HIS A 656 4.29 6.50 14.09
CA HIS A 656 4.23 7.76 14.83
C HIS A 656 5.60 8.46 14.77
N SER A 657 5.64 9.72 14.35
CA SER A 657 6.90 10.43 14.09
C SER A 657 7.74 10.75 15.34
N GLY A 658 7.14 10.62 16.52
CA GLY A 658 7.81 10.68 17.82
C GLY A 658 8.01 9.31 18.48
N TYR A 659 7.93 8.21 17.74
CA TYR A 659 8.22 6.88 18.27
C TYR A 659 9.64 6.80 18.83
N GLY A 660 9.82 6.23 20.03
CA GLY A 660 11.12 6.00 20.66
C GLY A 660 11.83 7.23 21.24
N VAL A 661 11.21 8.42 21.22
CA VAL A 661 11.80 9.68 21.71
C VAL A 661 10.84 10.37 22.67
N PRO A 662 11.24 10.74 23.92
CA PRO A 662 12.60 10.69 24.48
C PRO A 662 12.95 9.36 25.17
N SER A 663 11.98 8.45 25.36
CA SER A 663 12.18 7.14 25.96
C SER A 663 11.86 6.02 24.97
N PRO A 664 12.45 4.81 25.15
CA PRO A 664 12.06 3.64 24.40
C PRO A 664 10.55 3.43 24.48
N TYR A 665 9.92 3.18 23.33
CA TYR A 665 8.46 2.99 23.19
C TYR A 665 7.58 4.21 23.55
N ASN A 666 8.16 5.41 23.72
CA ASN A 666 7.33 6.62 23.74
C ASN A 666 6.58 6.75 22.40
N ASN A 667 5.28 7.04 22.44
CA ASN A 667 4.39 7.03 21.27
C ASN A 667 4.52 5.76 20.40
N ASP A 668 4.63 4.57 21.00
CA ASP A 668 4.68 3.29 20.27
C ASP A 668 3.35 2.98 19.57
N LEU A 669 3.16 3.59 18.40
CA LEU A 669 1.93 3.54 17.60
C LEU A 669 2.25 3.53 16.10
N ALA A 670 1.50 2.70 15.38
CA ALA A 670 1.51 2.63 13.93
C ALA A 670 0.09 2.46 13.37
N LEU A 671 -0.12 2.97 12.16
CA LEU A 671 -1.36 2.85 11.40
C LEU A 671 -1.13 1.97 10.18
N ILE A 672 -1.81 0.82 10.12
CA ILE A 672 -1.87 -0.02 8.94
C ILE A 672 -3.06 0.45 8.10
N ARG A 673 -2.82 0.84 6.85
CA ARG A 673 -3.86 1.15 5.87
C ARG A 673 -4.13 -0.08 5.00
N LEU A 674 -5.38 -0.54 5.02
CA LEU A 674 -5.85 -1.66 4.20
C LEU A 674 -6.04 -1.22 2.75
N GLU A 675 -5.76 -2.11 1.80
CA GLU A 675 -5.95 -1.85 0.36
C GLU A 675 -7.44 -1.71 -0.02
N LYS A 676 -8.33 -2.33 0.76
CA LYS A 676 -9.79 -2.26 0.59
C LYS A 676 -10.49 -2.01 1.91
N ALA A 677 -11.67 -1.41 1.85
CA ALA A 677 -12.51 -1.21 3.02
C ALA A 677 -12.88 -2.56 3.67
N ALA A 678 -12.78 -2.61 4.99
CA ALA A 678 -13.39 -3.64 5.80
C ALA A 678 -14.93 -3.54 5.65
N GLY A 679 -15.55 -4.62 5.15
CA GLY A 679 -17.00 -4.66 4.95
C GLY A 679 -17.78 -4.49 6.27
N ALA A 680 -19.04 -4.07 6.18
CA ALA A 680 -19.86 -3.59 7.30
C ALA A 680 -19.98 -4.51 8.54
N GLN A 681 -19.66 -5.80 8.42
CA GLN A 681 -19.56 -6.73 9.55
C GLN A 681 -18.40 -6.40 10.50
N TYR A 682 -17.30 -5.85 9.99
CA TYR A 682 -16.12 -5.42 10.74
C TYR A 682 -16.31 -3.98 11.24
N ARG A 683 -17.17 -3.81 12.25
CA ARG A 683 -17.47 -2.50 12.85
C ARG A 683 -16.24 -1.95 13.59
N PRO A 684 -15.80 -0.71 13.34
CA PRO A 684 -14.67 -0.11 14.05
C PRO A 684 -14.93 0.12 15.55
N ILE A 685 -13.86 0.12 16.35
CA ILE A 685 -13.91 0.56 17.75
C ILE A 685 -14.04 2.09 17.83
N CYS A 686 -14.69 2.62 18.87
CA CYS A 686 -14.72 4.07 19.07
C CYS A 686 -13.34 4.60 19.49
N LEU A 687 -12.95 5.76 18.95
CA LEU A 687 -11.82 6.52 19.48
C LEU A 687 -12.25 7.33 20.73
N PRO A 688 -11.37 7.50 21.73
CA PRO A 688 -11.64 8.34 22.89
C PRO A 688 -11.60 9.83 22.50
N ARG A 689 -12.09 10.70 23.39
CA ARG A 689 -11.83 12.15 23.33
C ARG A 689 -10.39 12.48 23.75
N HIS A 690 -9.89 13.65 23.36
CA HIS A 690 -8.57 14.14 23.77
C HIS A 690 -8.41 14.36 25.28
N ASP A 691 -9.51 14.64 25.98
CA ASP A 691 -9.59 14.80 27.44
C ASP A 691 -10.08 13.53 28.15
N ALA A 692 -10.07 12.37 27.48
CA ALA A 692 -10.46 11.11 28.08
C ALA A 692 -9.51 10.72 29.22
N TRP A 693 -10.05 10.75 30.45
CA TRP A 693 -9.32 10.42 31.66
C TRP A 693 -9.61 8.99 32.14
N TYR A 694 -8.55 8.32 32.59
CA TYR A 694 -8.54 6.95 33.10
C TYR A 694 -8.08 6.99 34.56
N PRO A 695 -9.02 7.11 35.53
CA PRO A 695 -8.66 7.06 36.95
C PRO A 695 -8.08 5.71 37.36
N GLU A 696 -7.32 5.73 38.45
CA GLU A 696 -6.89 4.55 39.21
C GLU A 696 -8.09 3.63 39.51
N ASP A 697 -7.82 2.31 39.55
CA ASP A 697 -8.83 1.25 39.75
C ASP A 697 -9.96 1.19 38.69
N LEU A 698 -9.87 1.92 37.58
CA LEU A 698 -10.79 1.74 36.44
C LEU A 698 -10.50 0.41 35.74
N ASP A 699 -11.47 -0.51 35.76
CA ASP A 699 -11.40 -1.75 34.98
C ASP A 699 -11.56 -1.48 33.47
N LEU A 700 -10.66 -2.07 32.69
CA LEU A 700 -10.56 -2.02 31.23
C LEU A 700 -10.36 -3.44 30.67
N THR A 701 -10.98 -3.76 29.54
CA THR A 701 -10.88 -5.07 28.90
C THR A 701 -9.78 -5.07 27.83
N THR A 702 -8.87 -6.05 27.87
CA THR A 702 -7.92 -6.35 26.79
C THR A 702 -8.30 -7.66 26.08
N ALA A 703 -7.90 -7.83 24.81
CA ALA A 703 -8.12 -9.05 24.04
C ALA A 703 -7.01 -9.35 23.03
N GLY A 704 -6.67 -10.63 22.82
CA GLY A 704 -5.58 -11.06 21.95
C GLY A 704 -5.36 -12.57 21.82
N TRP A 705 -4.27 -12.97 21.13
CA TRP A 705 -3.91 -14.36 20.77
C TRP A 705 -2.52 -14.80 21.27
N GLY A 706 -1.86 -13.97 22.06
CA GLY A 706 -0.50 -14.22 22.55
C GLY A 706 -0.39 -15.39 23.52
N ARG A 707 0.80 -15.56 24.09
CA ARG A 707 1.08 -16.65 25.03
C ARG A 707 0.25 -16.53 26.30
N VAL A 708 -0.27 -17.65 26.77
CA VAL A 708 -1.00 -17.72 28.06
C VAL A 708 -0.08 -17.78 29.30
N SER A 709 1.25 -17.74 29.11
CA SER A 709 2.27 -17.60 30.16
C SER A 709 3.66 -17.34 29.55
N ASP A 710 4.63 -16.90 30.35
CA ASP A 710 6.04 -16.65 29.97
C ASP A 710 6.63 -17.69 28.99
N ALA A 711 6.45 -18.97 29.33
CA ALA A 711 6.97 -20.12 28.56
C ALA A 711 5.86 -20.94 27.89
N GLY A 712 4.64 -20.39 27.79
CA GLY A 712 3.48 -21.05 27.21
C GLY A 712 3.47 -21.03 25.68
N LEU A 713 2.59 -21.86 25.10
CA LEU A 713 2.21 -21.72 23.70
C LEU A 713 1.31 -20.48 23.53
N GLY A 714 1.31 -19.89 22.33
CA GLY A 714 0.31 -18.91 21.92
C GLY A 714 -1.10 -19.51 21.99
N SER A 715 -2.10 -18.68 22.29
CA SER A 715 -3.49 -19.14 22.30
C SER A 715 -3.95 -19.53 20.90
N GLU A 716 -4.59 -20.69 20.76
CA GLU A 716 -5.22 -21.08 19.49
C GLU A 716 -6.51 -20.28 19.20
N VAL A 717 -7.06 -19.60 20.21
CA VAL A 717 -8.34 -18.86 20.19
C VAL A 717 -8.17 -17.43 20.70
N LEU A 718 -9.06 -16.51 20.32
CA LEU A 718 -9.07 -15.15 20.87
C LEU A 718 -9.49 -15.19 22.35
N LEU A 719 -8.67 -14.61 23.22
CA LEU A 719 -8.94 -14.48 24.65
C LEU A 719 -9.25 -13.02 25.01
N LYS A 720 -10.03 -12.83 26.09
CA LYS A 720 -10.23 -11.51 26.73
C LYS A 720 -9.99 -11.58 28.23
N ALA A 721 -9.54 -10.47 28.80
CA ALA A 721 -9.35 -10.32 30.23
C ALA A 721 -9.50 -8.86 30.68
N ASP A 722 -9.96 -8.64 31.91
CA ASP A 722 -10.08 -7.29 32.49
C ASP A 722 -8.90 -6.98 33.41
N MET A 723 -8.34 -5.77 33.24
CA MET A 723 -7.20 -5.22 33.96
C MET A 723 -7.61 -3.87 34.58
N SER A 724 -7.13 -3.55 35.79
CA SER A 724 -7.44 -2.27 36.43
C SER A 724 -6.31 -1.27 36.16
N VAL A 725 -6.64 0.00 35.93
CA VAL A 725 -5.64 1.07 35.71
C VAL A 725 -4.77 1.26 36.96
N TRP A 726 -3.45 1.18 36.79
CA TRP A 726 -2.48 1.35 37.86
C TRP A 726 -2.04 2.83 37.97
N PRO A 727 -1.99 3.42 39.18
CA PRO A 727 -1.41 4.75 39.43
C PRO A 727 -0.11 5.09 38.66
N ASP A 728 -0.13 6.18 37.90
CA ASP A 728 1.01 6.69 37.11
C ASP A 728 2.28 6.87 37.94
N GLU A 729 2.17 7.38 39.18
CA GLU A 729 3.32 7.54 40.09
C GLU A 729 3.97 6.19 40.40
N SER A 730 3.17 5.14 40.62
CA SER A 730 3.69 3.79 40.87
C SER A 730 4.35 3.21 39.63
N CYS A 731 3.79 3.45 38.43
CA CYS A 731 4.36 2.97 37.19
C CYS A 731 5.64 3.70 36.78
N ASN A 732 5.72 5.02 37.00
CA ASN A 732 6.97 5.76 36.87
C ASN A 732 8.02 5.32 37.90
N ASN A 733 7.62 5.02 39.14
CA ASN A 733 8.54 4.46 40.15
C ASN A 733 9.04 3.05 39.78
N ARG A 734 8.24 2.26 39.05
CA ARG A 734 8.60 0.91 38.57
C ARG A 734 9.45 0.95 37.28
N TYR A 735 9.15 1.87 36.37
CA TYR A 735 9.76 2.03 35.05
C TYR A 735 10.36 3.45 34.86
N PRO A 736 11.31 3.86 35.72
CA PRO A 736 11.80 5.24 35.78
C PRO A 736 12.49 5.66 34.48
N GLY A 737 12.03 6.77 33.91
CA GLY A 737 12.55 7.32 32.65
C GLY A 737 12.09 6.58 31.39
N TRP A 738 11.24 5.55 31.53
CA TRP A 738 10.63 4.83 30.40
C TRP A 738 9.15 5.22 30.26
N PHE A 739 8.42 5.24 31.38
CA PHE A 739 7.02 5.64 31.44
C PHE A 739 6.84 7.16 31.21
N THR A 740 5.83 7.55 30.43
CA THR A 740 5.54 8.95 30.06
C THR A 740 4.04 9.26 30.09
N ASP A 741 3.66 10.52 29.90
CA ASP A 741 2.26 10.97 29.71
C ASP A 741 1.61 10.42 28.41
N LYS A 742 2.36 9.65 27.61
CA LYS A 742 1.90 8.99 26.38
C LYS A 742 1.56 7.52 26.59
N MET A 743 1.52 7.08 27.84
CA MET A 743 1.30 5.69 28.23
C MET A 743 0.14 5.57 29.23
N ILE A 744 -0.52 4.41 29.25
CA ILE A 744 -1.46 3.98 30.28
C ILE A 744 -0.88 2.73 30.93
N CYS A 745 -0.98 2.65 32.25
CA CYS A 745 -0.53 1.52 33.03
C CYS A 745 -1.74 0.70 33.51
N ALA A 746 -1.74 -0.63 33.36
CA ALA A 746 -2.83 -1.48 33.84
C ALA A 746 -2.33 -2.85 34.33
N TYR A 747 -3.05 -3.45 35.27
CA TYR A 747 -2.66 -4.71 35.89
C TYR A 747 -3.82 -5.45 36.52
N LYS A 748 -3.67 -6.78 36.58
CA LYS A 748 -4.37 -7.63 37.53
C LYS A 748 -3.55 -8.89 37.74
N ASP A 749 -3.53 -9.41 38.97
CA ASP A 749 -2.70 -10.56 39.30
C ASP A 749 -3.05 -11.77 38.41
N GLY A 750 -2.03 -12.37 37.79
CA GLY A 750 -2.18 -13.45 36.81
C GLY A 750 -2.80 -13.08 35.46
N ILE A 751 -2.96 -11.79 35.12
CA ILE A 751 -3.50 -11.32 33.84
C ILE A 751 -2.53 -10.32 33.19
N ASP A 752 -2.11 -10.60 31.96
CA ASP A 752 -1.22 -9.76 31.16
C ASP A 752 -1.43 -10.01 29.65
N THR A 753 -0.92 -9.11 28.81
CA THR A 753 -0.77 -9.29 27.35
C THR A 753 0.66 -9.73 27.04
N CYS A 754 0.84 -10.74 26.20
CA CYS A 754 2.12 -11.42 26.04
C CYS A 754 2.74 -11.35 24.65
N GLU A 755 3.82 -12.10 24.41
CA GLU A 755 4.33 -12.32 23.06
C GLU A 755 3.19 -12.79 22.13
N GLY A 756 2.93 -12.03 21.07
CA GLY A 756 1.77 -12.20 20.17
C GLY A 756 0.63 -11.19 20.40
N ASP A 757 0.58 -10.52 21.56
CA ASP A 757 -0.39 -9.48 21.92
C ASP A 757 0.16 -8.05 21.82
N ASN A 758 1.35 -7.84 21.25
CA ASN A 758 1.80 -6.48 20.93
C ASN A 758 0.74 -5.83 20.02
N GLY A 759 0.26 -4.64 20.37
CA GLY A 759 -0.87 -4.01 19.68
C GLY A 759 -2.27 -4.53 20.07
N ALA A 760 -2.40 -5.40 21.08
CA ALA A 760 -3.69 -5.75 21.65
C ALA A 760 -4.40 -4.52 22.24
N PRO A 761 -5.69 -4.29 21.94
CA PRO A 761 -6.40 -3.10 22.40
C PRO A 761 -6.78 -3.20 23.87
N LEU A 762 -6.45 -2.17 24.64
CA LEU A 762 -7.01 -1.91 25.96
C LEU A 762 -8.27 -1.05 25.77
N MET A 763 -9.43 -1.58 26.18
CA MET A 763 -10.73 -1.06 25.79
C MET A 763 -11.58 -0.69 27.01
N ARG A 764 -12.20 0.49 26.97
CA ARG A 764 -13.13 0.97 27.99
C ARG A 764 -14.57 0.78 27.53
N LEU A 765 -15.36 -0.01 28.26
CA LEU A 765 -16.81 -0.05 28.05
C LEU A 765 -17.46 1.19 28.67
N TYR A 766 -18.18 1.99 27.86
CA TYR A 766 -18.87 3.20 28.30
C TYR A 766 -20.19 3.34 27.55
N TYR A 767 -21.31 3.45 28.28
CA TYR A 767 -22.68 3.44 27.73
C TYR A 767 -22.97 2.33 26.70
N GLY A 768 -22.40 1.13 26.92
CA GLY A 768 -22.60 -0.03 26.04
C GLY A 768 -21.71 -0.05 24.77
N ARG A 769 -20.72 0.84 24.67
CA ARG A 769 -19.74 0.88 23.58
C ARG A 769 -18.31 0.81 24.08
N TYR A 770 -17.45 0.11 23.36
CA TYR A 770 -16.02 0.03 23.62
C TYR A 770 -15.28 1.20 22.96
N TYR A 771 -14.47 1.89 23.77
CA TYR A 771 -13.56 2.95 23.37
C TYR A 771 -12.12 2.47 23.52
N LEU A 772 -11.28 2.72 22.52
CA LEU A 772 -9.86 2.31 22.53
C LEU A 772 -9.04 3.22 23.46
N ALA A 773 -8.73 2.75 24.67
CA ALA A 773 -7.96 3.51 25.65
C ALA A 773 -6.46 3.54 25.30
N GLY A 774 -5.92 2.36 24.97
CA GLY A 774 -4.52 2.16 24.62
C GLY A 774 -4.30 0.89 23.80
N LEU A 775 -3.04 0.66 23.38
CA LEU A 775 -2.61 -0.54 22.68
C LEU A 775 -1.38 -1.14 23.39
N SER A 776 -1.32 -2.45 23.58
CA SER A 776 -0.25 -3.07 24.38
C SER A 776 1.11 -2.83 23.74
N SER A 777 1.95 -2.11 24.47
CA SER A 777 3.30 -1.73 24.08
C SER A 777 4.31 -2.75 24.62
N TRP A 778 5.55 -2.67 24.14
CA TRP A 778 6.65 -3.41 24.75
C TRP A 778 7.13 -2.72 26.03
N ALA A 779 6.41 -2.89 27.13
CA ALA A 779 6.92 -2.52 28.45
C ALA A 779 6.37 -3.45 29.55
N SER A 780 7.02 -4.61 29.62
CA SER A 780 7.39 -5.25 30.89
C SER A 780 8.84 -5.72 30.74
N LYS A 781 9.75 -5.13 31.53
CA LYS A 781 11.14 -5.61 31.65
C LYS A 781 11.22 -6.97 32.37
N ASP A 782 10.15 -7.36 33.05
CA ASP A 782 10.12 -8.47 33.99
C ASP A 782 9.66 -9.79 33.36
N GLY A 783 8.98 -9.74 32.21
CA GLY A 783 8.28 -10.88 31.61
C GLY A 783 6.75 -10.70 31.63
N CYS A 784 6.03 -11.79 31.38
CA CYS A 784 4.58 -11.88 31.30
C CYS A 784 3.93 -12.29 32.62
N ALA A 785 2.83 -11.64 32.99
CA ALA A 785 2.00 -12.01 34.16
C ALA A 785 2.81 -12.12 35.47
N VAL A 786 3.87 -11.32 35.59
CA VAL A 786 4.73 -11.28 36.77
C VAL A 786 3.99 -10.62 37.92
N TYR A 787 3.95 -11.30 39.07
CA TYR A 787 3.30 -10.79 40.27
C TYR A 787 3.82 -9.40 40.67
N GLY A 788 2.92 -8.42 40.67
CA GLY A 788 3.21 -7.02 40.99
C GLY A 788 3.86 -6.19 39.88
N ALA A 789 3.95 -6.70 38.65
CA ALA A 789 4.43 -5.95 37.50
C ALA A 789 3.26 -5.48 36.62
N PRO A 790 3.02 -4.16 36.47
CA PRO A 790 2.05 -3.64 35.52
C PRO A 790 2.42 -3.92 34.07
N ARG A 791 1.41 -3.90 33.19
CA ARG A 791 1.60 -3.78 31.76
C ARG A 791 1.38 -2.34 31.30
N VAL A 792 2.18 -1.92 30.33
CA VAL A 792 2.15 -0.57 29.77
C VAL A 792 1.57 -0.59 28.35
N PHE A 793 0.71 0.38 28.07
CA PHE A 793 -0.03 0.54 26.83
C PHE A 793 0.22 1.94 26.25
N SER A 794 0.40 2.05 24.93
CA SER A 794 0.47 3.34 24.24
C SER A 794 -0.89 4.03 24.33
N ALA A 795 -0.95 5.23 24.93
CA ALA A 795 -2.20 5.93 25.18
C ALA A 795 -2.78 6.53 23.90
N VAL A 796 -3.96 6.09 23.48
CA VAL A 796 -4.60 6.60 22.25
C VAL A 796 -5.00 8.06 22.40
N HIS A 797 -5.63 8.42 23.53
CA HIS A 797 -6.09 9.80 23.77
C HIS A 797 -4.96 10.84 23.64
N ALA A 798 -3.77 10.53 24.15
CA ALA A 798 -2.60 11.39 24.11
C ALA A 798 -1.95 11.53 22.71
N ASN A 799 -2.36 10.69 21.76
CA ASN A 799 -1.86 10.61 20.38
C ASN A 799 -2.93 10.88 19.31
N LEU A 800 -4.18 11.18 19.71
CA LEU A 800 -5.32 11.37 18.80
C LEU A 800 -5.03 12.34 17.66
N LYS A 801 -4.32 13.44 17.91
CA LYS A 801 -3.96 14.42 16.87
C LYS A 801 -3.21 13.78 15.70
N TRP A 802 -2.23 12.92 15.97
CA TRP A 802 -1.51 12.21 14.90
C TRP A 802 -2.42 11.20 14.19
N ILE A 803 -3.28 10.50 14.95
CA ILE A 803 -4.24 9.55 14.39
C ILE A 803 -5.19 10.26 13.42
N THR A 804 -5.79 11.39 13.82
CA THR A 804 -6.76 12.13 13.00
C THR A 804 -6.09 12.83 11.81
N GLU A 805 -4.90 13.40 11.97
CA GLU A 805 -4.10 13.95 10.86
C GLU A 805 -3.75 12.90 9.78
N LYS A 806 -3.59 11.62 10.16
CA LYS A 806 -3.25 10.52 9.23
C LYS A 806 -4.45 9.80 8.63
N THR A 807 -5.61 9.83 9.29
CA THR A 807 -6.81 9.07 8.90
C THR A 807 -7.96 9.94 8.38
N GLY A 808 -7.96 11.24 8.69
CA GLY A 808 -9.08 12.14 8.41
C GLY A 808 -10.25 12.00 9.37
N LEU A 809 -10.14 11.20 10.44
CA LEU A 809 -11.20 11.02 11.44
C LEU A 809 -11.45 12.31 12.25
N GLU A 810 -12.72 12.63 12.51
CA GLU A 810 -13.09 13.66 13.50
C GLU A 810 -13.03 13.09 14.93
N THR A 811 -12.81 13.96 15.94
CA THR A 811 -12.63 13.59 17.36
C THR A 811 -13.90 13.66 18.22
N ASP A 812 -15.02 14.08 17.65
CA ASP A 812 -16.28 14.43 18.35
C ASP A 812 -17.40 13.45 18.02
#